data_AF-A0A388SIT3-F1
#
_entry.id   AF-A0A388SIT3-F1
#
_cell.length_a   1.000
_cell.length_b   1.000
_cell.length_c   1.000
_cell.angle_alpha   90.00
_cell.angle_beta   90.00
_cell.angle_gamma   90.00
#
_symmetry.space_group_name_H-M   'P 1'
#
loop_
_entity.id
_entity.type
_entity.pdbx_description
1 polymer ?
#
loop_
_entity_poly.entity_id
_entity_poly.type
_entity_poly.pdbx_seq_one_letter_code
_entity_poly.pdbx_strand_id
1 'polypeptide(L)'
;MNAKGFTLIETVVVLMLTGLLAAVAGVGIVTGARSFVQAREASELAQEAQLAMDRLTREIVELVDVPANSTSTLLVIRNVGAQGTAQFNRSIQYVANAQAIRVADGTGGAANGDTLIDNVTAFGLTYWQEDTSSTTWASTTDARLLSAIDVTFTLTAPGGTTRTFTNRIVPRNNENRGGASPNAAPPSLARYDVCFVATAAAGDGGHPVVVQLRQFRDRLLLPWAGGRALVRAYYAVGPDMARVVAAHEPLRVATLAALTPVAALAGMAVHAPGWLAATVALSVLLVAVTGRALRRGRTAARARTGQEAGGIAPGAQRQHGAVLLSVIVTIMAFSVLAATLVPMMTGSLMGEISAVQGDQAYYLAESGFGAAGSMFLAAGDEQARKDLLETMDGSTYNLSGNAGSFTLGVEPYWYEVTNNTGTTLTTRAYGTPPTLPANTTGRIRVGTGSTFYTYNNIAVSGDTVTFTLTSTPSPLISSGTDVFFSGQPSASQTVTQRGNLTLNSTHVSAFPNVNGMFTIRDGTTHTGRVAYVYRRKTGNTLEDVRLVEGQGVTWSNLALTAASNITLEAYLRLHSTGTPPGGMAREVIYNVPIGWILGGGNFSKEQYQDTFANLSAWYTGSSSEGHLGGHQVATADGSSALDITGMATASTSGVGAFFSWLTGSNQWSTLFFNWGATNVNLARGWSDAEGFLSYDLQFKMYDPDQGSAQEFFGGVLFRARNNAAGDDLDSFGISFVRYRMTSVFGGSWYWEGDVPTALAPYYNSAADPGPLFLSDSNSEIRSGFLGLIRYKYSVPAILLWERRDGNFRWLAYKALTGSTSGIVTYTDSNKRYRLTSWPTMLVRLVEGQSLAFQSGGGADGSGGTLRINYDDEITTATGAKARVIGPPIVTGGAWSSGTAAGTLVLTNIDTTQGNFSANQAIRVDNVQHAATGAGGLGAKSNYIRIYYSDAGSSTTGNATPYDNTRRSNQRLTTTDAKLNWIPDDYEQWTSTTDYFTLVQWDGVNTVGATGMNERLGDSTDRLTIVRSTNLLSPAYDAANPVFSPSEGISIVTSGPSGDNLYFDDFGLQLDLRGGKGFLPPIQQ
;
A
#
# COMPACT_ATOMS: atom_id res chain seq x y z
N MET A 1 88.32 23.11 -38.82
CA MET A 1 88.12 23.00 -37.36
C MET A 1 87.36 24.22 -36.87
N ASN A 2 86.16 24.02 -36.33
CA ASN A 2 85.49 24.87 -35.32
C ASN A 2 84.17 24.16 -34.98
N ALA A 3 84.29 22.95 -34.44
CA ALA A 3 83.21 22.36 -33.66
C ALA A 3 83.02 23.30 -32.47
N LYS A 4 81.90 24.04 -32.44
CA LYS A 4 81.47 24.73 -31.22
C LYS A 4 81.10 23.59 -30.27
N GLY A 5 82.07 23.19 -29.45
CA GLY A 5 81.84 22.28 -28.33
C GLY A 5 80.76 22.85 -27.45
N PHE A 6 79.98 21.96 -26.83
CA PHE A 6 79.08 22.32 -25.74
C PHE A 6 79.83 23.24 -24.78
N THR A 7 79.21 24.36 -24.42
CA THR A 7 79.77 25.16 -23.34
C THR A 7 79.77 24.29 -22.08
N LEU A 8 80.85 24.33 -21.29
CA LEU A 8 80.94 23.56 -20.03
C LEU A 8 79.67 23.76 -19.18
N ILE A 9 79.11 24.96 -19.22
CA ILE A 9 77.88 25.33 -18.53
C ILE A 9 76.64 24.61 -19.08
N GLU A 10 76.51 24.40 -20.40
CA GLU A 10 75.42 23.60 -20.97
C GLU A 10 75.54 22.13 -20.61
N THR A 11 76.75 21.55 -20.67
CA THR A 11 76.95 20.14 -20.30
C THR A 11 76.65 19.91 -18.82
N VAL A 12 77.06 20.86 -17.95
CA VAL A 12 76.77 20.81 -16.51
C VAL A 12 75.28 20.99 -16.24
N VAL A 13 74.59 21.92 -16.93
CA VAL A 13 73.14 22.12 -16.77
C VAL A 13 72.35 20.92 -17.28
N VAL A 14 72.75 20.31 -18.39
CA VAL A 14 72.11 19.08 -18.91
C VAL A 14 72.34 17.91 -17.96
N LEU A 15 73.54 17.70 -17.44
CA LEU A 15 73.81 16.66 -16.45
C LEU A 15 73.06 16.90 -15.13
N MET A 16 72.97 18.15 -14.67
CA MET A 16 72.16 18.50 -13.49
C MET A 16 70.67 18.25 -13.73
N LEU A 17 70.11 18.68 -14.87
CA LEU A 17 68.71 18.45 -15.20
C LEU A 17 68.40 16.97 -15.39
N THR A 18 69.31 16.21 -16.02
CA THR A 18 69.15 14.77 -16.19
C THR A 18 69.27 14.03 -14.86
N GLY A 19 70.21 14.44 -13.98
CA GLY A 19 70.35 13.90 -12.63
C GLY A 19 69.15 14.23 -11.74
N LEU A 20 68.61 15.45 -11.85
CA LEU A 20 67.39 15.85 -11.13
C LEU A 20 66.18 15.07 -11.64
N LEU A 21 66.00 14.94 -12.96
CA LEU A 21 64.94 14.14 -13.57
C LEU A 21 65.08 12.65 -13.24
N ALA A 22 66.29 12.10 -13.20
CA ALA A 22 66.54 10.71 -12.81
C ALA A 22 66.26 10.48 -11.33
N ALA A 23 66.62 11.41 -10.44
CA ALA A 23 66.27 11.33 -9.01
C ALA A 23 64.76 11.42 -8.80
N VAL A 24 64.11 12.34 -9.51
CA VAL A 24 62.66 12.58 -9.46
C VAL A 24 61.89 11.39 -10.07
N ALA A 25 62.35 10.82 -11.18
CA ALA A 25 61.79 9.60 -11.77
C ALA A 25 62.05 8.36 -10.91
N GLY A 26 63.23 8.25 -10.28
CA GLY A 26 63.57 7.16 -9.36
C GLY A 26 62.65 7.13 -8.13
N VAL A 27 62.40 8.30 -7.52
CA VAL A 27 61.40 8.43 -6.44
C VAL A 27 59.99 8.12 -6.96
N GLY A 28 59.63 8.63 -8.15
CA GLY A 28 58.32 8.35 -8.77
C GLY A 28 58.05 6.88 -9.05
N ILE A 29 59.05 6.12 -9.51
CA ILE A 29 58.95 4.67 -9.76
C ILE A 29 58.80 3.91 -8.44
N VAL A 30 59.56 4.26 -7.40
CA VAL A 30 59.46 3.61 -6.09
C VAL A 30 58.11 3.90 -5.43
N THR A 31 57.64 5.15 -5.48
CA THR A 31 56.32 5.52 -4.97
C THR A 31 55.20 4.87 -5.78
N GLY A 32 55.33 4.81 -7.11
CA GLY A 32 54.40 4.12 -8.01
C GLY A 32 54.31 2.62 -7.71
N ALA A 33 55.44 1.94 -7.59
CA ALA A 33 55.50 0.51 -7.23
C ALA A 33 54.89 0.23 -5.85
N ARG A 34 55.16 1.07 -4.85
CA ARG A 34 54.52 0.95 -3.52
C ARG A 34 53.02 1.18 -3.59
N SER A 35 52.56 2.16 -4.37
CA SER A 35 51.13 2.42 -4.57
C SER A 35 50.43 1.28 -5.33
N PHE A 36 51.12 0.62 -6.27
CA PHE A 36 50.60 -0.54 -6.98
C PHE A 36 50.41 -1.74 -6.08
N VAL A 37 51.43 -2.07 -5.26
CA VAL A 37 51.33 -3.18 -4.29
C VAL A 37 50.19 -2.90 -3.30
N GLN A 38 50.09 -1.68 -2.76
CA GLN A 38 48.97 -1.28 -1.90
C GLN A 38 47.61 -1.35 -2.59
N ALA A 39 47.52 -0.98 -3.89
CA ALA A 39 46.27 -1.06 -4.65
C ALA A 39 45.87 -2.51 -4.94
N ARG A 40 46.84 -3.39 -5.22
CA ARG A 40 46.60 -4.82 -5.43
C ARG A 40 46.13 -5.50 -4.14
N GLU A 41 46.85 -5.30 -3.03
CA GLU A 41 46.46 -5.81 -1.70
C GLU A 41 45.08 -5.29 -1.30
N ALA A 42 44.77 -4.03 -1.61
CA ALA A 42 43.45 -3.46 -1.36
C ALA A 42 42.33 -4.05 -2.23
N SER A 43 42.64 -4.53 -3.43
CA SER A 43 41.68 -5.20 -4.32
C SER A 43 41.40 -6.62 -3.86
N GLU A 44 42.43 -7.35 -3.46
CA GLU A 44 42.31 -8.70 -2.90
C GLU A 44 41.50 -8.68 -1.61
N LEU A 45 41.82 -7.77 -0.69
CA LEU A 45 41.07 -7.56 0.54
C LEU A 45 39.60 -7.19 0.29
N ALA A 46 39.31 -6.41 -0.76
CA ALA A 46 37.95 -6.04 -1.12
C ALA A 46 37.16 -7.23 -1.67
N GLN A 47 37.78 -8.10 -2.47
CA GLN A 47 37.17 -9.31 -3.00
C GLN A 47 36.83 -10.31 -1.89
N GLU A 48 37.77 -10.53 -0.95
CA GLU A 48 37.54 -11.38 0.22
C GLU A 48 36.43 -10.82 1.12
N ALA A 49 36.43 -9.51 1.36
CA ALA A 49 35.39 -8.83 2.14
C ALA A 49 34.00 -8.96 1.49
N GLN A 50 33.93 -8.82 0.15
CA GLN A 50 32.69 -8.98 -0.60
C GLN A 50 32.16 -10.40 -0.49
N LEU A 51 32.99 -11.42 -0.72
CA LEU A 51 32.58 -12.82 -0.59
C LEU A 51 32.08 -13.16 0.83
N ALA A 52 32.77 -12.64 1.84
CA ALA A 52 32.35 -12.81 3.24
C ALA A 52 31.02 -12.09 3.52
N MET A 53 30.83 -10.87 3.00
CA MET A 53 29.58 -10.12 3.15
C MET A 53 28.42 -10.77 2.40
N ASP A 54 28.65 -11.32 1.21
CA ASP A 54 27.64 -12.06 0.44
C ASP A 54 27.19 -13.30 1.19
N ARG A 55 28.15 -14.02 1.80
CA ARG A 55 27.83 -15.17 2.64
C ARG A 55 27.01 -14.77 3.87
N LEU A 56 27.40 -13.71 4.58
CA LEU A 56 26.63 -13.19 5.72
C LEU A 56 25.23 -12.74 5.30
N THR A 57 25.13 -12.06 4.14
CA THR A 57 23.87 -11.60 3.57
C THR A 57 22.95 -12.77 3.28
N ARG A 58 23.44 -13.81 2.63
CA ARG A 58 22.66 -15.03 2.35
C ARG A 58 22.12 -15.67 3.63
N GLU A 59 22.99 -15.86 4.62
CA GLU A 59 22.63 -16.47 5.89
C GLU A 59 21.57 -15.65 6.65
N ILE A 60 21.68 -14.31 6.64
CA ILE A 60 20.70 -13.43 7.32
C ILE A 60 19.40 -13.27 6.53
N VAL A 61 19.43 -13.24 5.19
CA VAL A 61 18.22 -13.15 4.35
C VAL A 61 17.34 -14.38 4.55
N GLU A 62 17.94 -15.58 4.57
CA GLU A 62 17.24 -16.86 4.73
C GLU A 62 16.84 -17.15 6.19
N LEU A 63 17.16 -16.26 7.13
CA LEU A 63 16.87 -16.39 8.55
C LEU A 63 15.36 -16.50 8.80
N VAL A 64 15.00 -17.52 9.57
CA VAL A 64 13.63 -17.80 10.03
C VAL A 64 13.45 -17.44 11.51
N ASP A 65 14.49 -17.67 12.32
CA ASP A 65 14.44 -17.47 13.76
C ASP A 65 15.83 -17.19 14.35
N VAL A 66 15.88 -16.68 15.58
CA VAL A 66 17.10 -16.46 16.38
C VAL A 66 17.04 -17.39 17.59
N PRO A 67 17.47 -18.66 17.47
CA PRO A 67 17.16 -19.71 18.44
C PRO A 67 17.98 -19.64 19.73
N ALA A 68 18.97 -18.76 19.81
CA ALA A 68 19.80 -18.54 21.00
C ALA A 68 20.16 -17.06 21.13
N ASN A 69 20.51 -16.63 22.35
CA ASN A 69 20.87 -15.25 22.63
C ASN A 69 22.03 -14.79 21.73
N SER A 70 21.79 -13.74 20.98
CA SER A 70 22.74 -13.13 20.06
C SER A 70 23.19 -11.77 20.60
N THR A 71 24.42 -11.37 20.29
CA THR A 71 25.09 -10.16 20.78
C THR A 71 25.65 -9.35 19.63
N SER A 72 26.44 -8.30 19.91
CA SER A 72 27.12 -7.50 18.90
C SER A 72 28.24 -8.26 18.18
N THR A 73 28.65 -9.42 18.69
CA THR A 73 29.75 -10.24 18.13
C THR A 73 29.40 -11.70 17.88
N LEU A 74 28.20 -12.13 18.27
CA LEU A 74 27.67 -13.48 18.02
C LEU A 74 26.27 -13.35 17.45
N LEU A 75 26.05 -13.93 16.28
CA LEU A 75 24.74 -14.12 15.69
C LEU A 75 24.45 -15.62 15.61
N VAL A 76 23.37 -16.06 16.23
CA VAL A 76 22.86 -17.43 16.09
C VAL A 76 21.56 -17.38 15.30
N ILE A 77 21.57 -17.99 14.12
CA ILE A 77 20.42 -18.00 13.21
C ILE A 77 19.90 -19.41 13.03
N ARG A 78 18.62 -19.50 12.64
CA ARG A 78 18.03 -20.69 12.08
C ARG A 78 17.60 -20.43 10.65
N ASN A 79 18.07 -21.26 9.73
CA ASN A 79 17.77 -21.16 8.30
C ASN A 79 17.00 -22.39 7.82
N VAL A 80 16.38 -22.27 6.65
CA VAL A 80 15.68 -23.38 5.98
C VAL A 80 16.70 -24.20 5.19
N GLY A 81 16.60 -25.53 5.24
CA GLY A 81 17.41 -26.40 4.39
C GLY A 81 16.96 -26.36 2.92
N ALA A 82 17.89 -26.57 1.99
CA ALA A 82 17.59 -26.66 0.57
C ALA A 82 16.55 -27.74 0.26
N GLN A 83 15.66 -27.49 -0.72
CA GLN A 83 14.61 -28.44 -1.13
C GLN A 83 13.72 -28.92 0.04
N GLY A 84 13.51 -28.10 1.06
CA GLY A 84 12.69 -28.47 2.21
C GLY A 84 13.33 -29.50 3.14
N THR A 85 14.67 -29.63 3.15
CA THR A 85 15.39 -30.34 4.21
C THR A 85 15.25 -29.64 5.57
N ALA A 86 15.54 -30.37 6.66
CA ALA A 86 15.37 -29.87 8.01
C ALA A 86 16.09 -28.53 8.24
N GLN A 87 15.46 -27.63 9.00
CA GLN A 87 16.08 -26.40 9.46
C GLN A 87 17.38 -26.73 10.19
N PHE A 88 18.41 -25.91 9.98
CA PHE A 88 19.67 -26.03 10.67
C PHE A 88 19.97 -24.72 11.39
N ASN A 89 20.65 -24.83 12.54
CA ASN A 89 21.12 -23.67 13.27
C ASN A 89 22.55 -23.39 12.84
N ARG A 90 22.89 -22.11 12.72
CA ARG A 90 24.24 -21.66 12.41
C ARG A 90 24.64 -20.54 13.36
N SER A 91 25.86 -20.63 13.86
CA SER A 91 26.48 -19.59 14.67
C SER A 91 27.52 -18.85 13.82
N ILE A 92 27.45 -17.53 13.83
CA ILE A 92 28.43 -16.62 13.23
C ILE A 92 29.04 -15.81 14.37
N GLN A 93 30.35 -15.89 14.56
CA GLN A 93 31.00 -15.26 15.71
C GLN A 93 32.30 -14.57 15.32
N TYR A 94 32.49 -13.35 15.83
CA TYR A 94 33.81 -12.72 15.83
C TYR A 94 34.66 -13.25 16.98
N VAL A 95 35.80 -13.83 16.64
CA VAL A 95 36.76 -14.42 17.59
C VAL A 95 37.97 -13.48 17.69
N ALA A 96 37.95 -12.59 18.67
CA ALA A 96 38.96 -11.52 18.82
C ALA A 96 40.41 -12.04 18.86
N ASN A 97 40.68 -13.15 19.55
CA ASN A 97 42.03 -13.74 19.64
C ASN A 97 42.54 -14.28 18.30
N ALA A 98 41.62 -14.69 17.42
CA ALA A 98 41.94 -15.16 16.08
C ALA A 98 41.84 -14.04 15.03
N GLN A 99 41.38 -12.85 15.41
CA GLN A 99 41.06 -11.73 14.50
C GLN A 99 40.24 -12.18 13.30
N ALA A 100 39.24 -13.04 13.53
CA ALA A 100 38.51 -13.70 12.46
C ALA A 100 37.00 -13.77 12.76
N ILE A 101 36.20 -13.67 11.71
CA ILE A 101 34.78 -14.04 11.75
C ILE A 101 34.72 -15.52 11.38
N ARG A 102 34.09 -16.31 12.25
CA ARG A 102 33.98 -17.76 12.12
C ARG A 102 32.52 -18.19 12.04
N VAL A 103 32.30 -19.33 11.40
CA VAL A 103 30.99 -19.96 11.22
C VAL A 103 31.04 -21.39 11.72
N ALA A 104 30.02 -21.82 12.45
CA ALA A 104 29.88 -23.20 12.92
C ALA A 104 28.40 -23.62 12.91
N ASP A 105 28.17 -24.92 12.74
CA ASP A 105 26.82 -25.49 12.87
C ASP A 105 26.42 -25.59 14.36
N GLY A 106 25.13 -25.36 14.61
CA GLY A 106 24.55 -25.38 15.96
C GLY A 106 24.43 -23.99 16.61
N THR A 107 24.02 -24.00 17.88
CA THR A 107 23.73 -22.77 18.67
C THR A 107 24.81 -22.42 19.69
N GLY A 108 25.90 -23.21 19.76
CA GLY A 108 26.95 -23.08 20.78
C GLY A 108 28.00 -22.00 20.51
N GLY A 109 27.80 -21.14 19.50
CA GLY A 109 28.82 -20.20 19.03
C GLY A 109 29.76 -20.83 17.98
N ALA A 110 30.68 -20.01 17.46
CA ALA A 110 31.61 -20.40 16.39
C ALA A 110 33.08 -20.18 16.77
N ALA A 111 33.41 -20.15 18.06
CA ALA A 111 34.78 -19.97 18.54
C ALA A 111 35.79 -20.95 17.90
N ASN A 112 35.38 -22.21 17.73
CA ASN A 112 36.17 -23.28 17.10
C ASN A 112 35.66 -23.64 15.69
N GLY A 113 34.86 -22.78 15.06
CA GLY A 113 34.30 -22.99 13.73
C GLY A 113 35.28 -22.72 12.58
N ASP A 114 34.77 -22.85 11.36
CA ASP A 114 35.49 -22.54 10.14
C ASP A 114 35.67 -21.02 9.99
N THR A 115 36.80 -20.59 9.45
CA THR A 115 37.07 -19.16 9.25
C THR A 115 36.38 -18.69 7.97
N LEU A 116 35.46 -17.73 8.11
CA LEU A 116 34.81 -17.07 6.98
C LEU A 116 35.70 -15.97 6.42
N ILE A 117 36.28 -15.16 7.29
CA ILE A 117 37.25 -14.12 6.95
C ILE A 117 38.17 -13.83 8.13
N ASP A 118 39.45 -13.59 7.86
CA ASP A 118 40.48 -13.27 8.86
C ASP A 118 40.91 -11.79 8.79
N ASN A 119 41.91 -11.40 9.58
CA ASN A 119 42.42 -10.03 9.67
C ASN A 119 41.35 -8.97 10.04
N VAL A 120 40.30 -9.40 10.74
CA VAL A 120 39.22 -8.56 11.24
C VAL A 120 39.64 -7.95 12.59
N THR A 121 39.71 -6.62 12.67
CA THR A 121 40.08 -5.90 13.90
C THR A 121 38.88 -5.36 14.67
N ALA A 122 37.73 -5.20 14.00
CA ALA A 122 36.47 -4.84 14.64
C ALA A 122 35.32 -5.53 13.91
N PHE A 123 34.31 -5.97 14.65
CA PHE A 123 33.07 -6.54 14.14
C PHE A 123 31.91 -6.06 15.01
N GLY A 124 30.77 -5.76 14.40
CA GLY A 124 29.60 -5.26 15.09
C GLY A 124 28.32 -5.69 14.39
N LEU A 125 27.37 -6.16 15.19
CA LEU A 125 26.00 -6.47 14.81
C LEU A 125 25.05 -5.53 15.54
N THR A 126 24.12 -4.93 14.79
CA THR A 126 23.02 -4.13 15.34
C THR A 126 21.70 -4.69 14.83
N TYR A 127 20.78 -4.98 15.75
CA TYR A 127 19.47 -5.54 15.45
C TYR A 127 18.43 -4.42 15.47
N TRP A 128 17.55 -4.40 14.48
CA TRP A 128 16.52 -3.37 14.37
C TRP A 128 15.15 -3.96 14.60
N GLN A 129 14.40 -3.36 15.50
CA GLN A 129 12.94 -3.50 15.62
C GLN A 129 12.34 -2.18 15.15
N GLU A 130 11.97 -2.13 13.87
CA GLU A 130 11.49 -0.90 13.22
C GLU A 130 12.55 0.21 13.28
N ASP A 131 12.26 1.33 13.93
CA ASP A 131 13.19 2.44 14.13
C ASP A 131 14.07 2.31 15.38
N THR A 132 13.89 1.24 16.17
CA THR A 132 14.60 1.01 17.43
C THR A 132 15.73 -0.01 17.24
N SER A 133 16.96 0.37 17.57
CA SER A 133 18.14 -0.50 17.47
C SER A 133 18.58 -1.09 18.81
N SER A 134 19.06 -2.34 18.81
CA SER A 134 19.74 -2.98 19.94
C SER A 134 21.05 -3.66 19.52
N THR A 135 21.95 -3.89 20.47
CA THR A 135 23.20 -4.65 20.25
C THR A 135 23.08 -6.12 20.68
N THR A 136 21.89 -6.54 21.09
CA THR A 136 21.60 -7.90 21.56
C THR A 136 20.21 -8.31 21.11
N TRP A 137 20.06 -9.59 20.80
CA TRP A 137 18.76 -10.21 20.53
C TRP A 137 18.55 -11.41 21.44
N ALA A 138 17.53 -11.36 22.30
CA ALA A 138 17.22 -12.47 23.20
C ALA A 138 16.47 -13.57 22.44
N SER A 139 16.76 -14.85 22.71
CA SER A 139 16.11 -15.99 22.06
C SER A 139 14.60 -16.10 22.34
N THR A 140 14.11 -15.38 23.35
CA THR A 140 12.70 -15.28 23.69
C THR A 140 11.97 -14.17 22.94
N THR A 141 12.71 -13.29 22.25
CA THR A 141 12.14 -12.19 21.46
C THR A 141 11.60 -12.76 20.15
N ASP A 142 10.38 -12.36 19.79
CA ASP A 142 9.76 -12.82 18.55
C ASP A 142 10.56 -12.33 17.33
N ALA A 143 11.13 -13.27 16.58
CA ALA A 143 11.93 -12.98 15.39
C ALA A 143 11.16 -12.18 14.32
N ARG A 144 9.81 -12.17 14.35
CA ARG A 144 8.99 -11.30 13.48
C ARG A 144 9.20 -9.82 13.74
N LEU A 145 9.65 -9.44 14.93
CA LEU A 145 9.96 -8.03 15.24
C LEU A 145 11.30 -7.60 14.63
N LEU A 146 12.12 -8.54 14.13
CA LEU A 146 13.41 -8.23 13.53
C LEU A 146 13.22 -7.66 12.13
N SER A 147 13.35 -6.35 12.01
CA SER A 147 13.23 -5.64 10.74
C SER A 147 14.51 -5.65 9.90
N ALA A 148 15.68 -5.61 10.54
CA ALA A 148 16.98 -5.66 9.86
C ALA A 148 18.11 -6.01 10.83
N ILE A 149 19.24 -6.47 10.28
CA ILE A 149 20.52 -6.57 10.98
C ILE A 149 21.55 -5.74 10.21
N ASP A 150 22.20 -4.80 10.90
CA ASP A 150 23.39 -4.14 10.39
C ASP A 150 24.61 -4.96 10.76
N VAL A 151 25.38 -5.34 9.73
CA VAL A 151 26.65 -6.03 9.84
C VAL A 151 27.75 -5.04 9.50
N THR A 152 28.68 -4.83 10.43
CA THR A 152 29.86 -4.00 10.21
C THR A 152 31.13 -4.75 10.59
N PHE A 153 32.14 -4.75 9.73
CA PHE A 153 33.46 -5.27 10.08
C PHE A 153 34.60 -4.46 9.48
N THR A 154 35.72 -4.40 10.20
CA THR A 154 36.93 -3.69 9.78
C THR A 154 38.05 -4.68 9.54
N LEU A 155 38.58 -4.69 8.32
CA LEU A 155 39.75 -5.46 7.94
C LEU A 155 41.01 -4.63 8.03
N THR A 156 42.14 -5.28 8.29
CA THR A 156 43.46 -4.64 8.26
C THR A 156 44.32 -5.30 7.19
N ALA A 157 44.72 -4.53 6.18
CA ALA A 157 45.67 -5.00 5.18
C ALA A 157 47.05 -5.26 5.83
N PRO A 158 47.90 -6.13 5.26
CA PRO A 158 49.26 -6.39 5.76
C PRO A 158 50.11 -5.12 5.94
N GLY A 159 49.88 -4.08 5.13
CA GLY A 159 50.49 -2.75 5.25
C GLY A 159 49.93 -1.85 6.37
N GLY A 160 49.06 -2.35 7.25
CA GLY A 160 48.49 -1.64 8.40
C GLY A 160 47.31 -0.69 8.09
N THR A 161 46.84 -0.67 6.84
CA THR A 161 45.68 0.16 6.45
C THR A 161 44.39 -0.57 6.79
N THR A 162 43.48 0.08 7.53
CA THR A 162 42.17 -0.47 7.88
C THR A 162 41.08 -0.06 6.90
N ARG A 163 40.11 -0.95 6.64
CA ARG A 163 38.92 -0.67 5.84
C ARG A 163 37.68 -1.27 6.51
N THR A 164 36.63 -0.47 6.61
CA THR A 164 35.36 -0.88 7.23
C THR A 164 34.32 -1.14 6.14
N PHE A 165 33.63 -2.27 6.27
CA PHE A 165 32.52 -2.70 5.44
C PHE A 165 31.26 -2.72 6.28
N THR A 166 30.19 -2.12 5.77
CA THR A 166 28.88 -2.08 6.44
C THR A 166 27.80 -2.47 5.46
N ASN A 167 26.92 -3.39 5.87
CA ASN A 167 25.73 -3.75 5.13
C ASN A 167 24.53 -3.84 6.08
N ARG A 168 23.34 -3.44 5.60
CA ARG A 168 22.07 -3.67 6.29
C ARG A 168 21.36 -4.79 5.55
N ILE A 169 21.02 -5.84 6.27
CA ILE A 169 20.40 -7.02 5.69
C ILE A 169 19.02 -7.21 6.32
N VAL A 170 18.01 -7.36 5.47
CA VAL A 170 16.61 -7.57 5.87
C VAL A 170 16.30 -9.06 5.75
N PRO A 171 15.94 -9.75 6.84
CA PRO A 171 15.48 -11.13 6.77
C PRO A 171 14.21 -11.25 5.93
N ARG A 172 14.06 -12.35 5.18
CA ARG A 172 12.90 -12.61 4.32
C ARG A 172 11.98 -13.71 4.86
N ASN A 173 12.51 -14.61 5.68
CA ASN A 173 11.79 -15.77 6.18
C ASN A 173 11.34 -15.67 7.64
N ASN A 174 11.60 -14.55 8.29
CA ASN A 174 11.22 -14.33 9.68
C ASN A 174 9.77 -13.84 9.83
N GLU A 175 9.02 -13.74 8.72
CA GLU A 175 7.60 -13.39 8.68
C GLU A 175 7.30 -12.04 9.37
N ASN A 176 8.18 -11.06 9.17
CA ASN A 176 8.01 -9.73 9.73
C ASN A 176 6.60 -9.21 9.46
N ARG A 177 5.79 -9.07 10.53
CA ARG A 177 4.37 -8.68 10.50
C ARG A 177 3.54 -9.39 9.43
N GLY A 178 3.70 -10.71 9.32
CA GLY A 178 2.95 -11.51 8.35
C GLY A 178 3.11 -11.00 6.92
N GLY A 179 4.33 -10.61 6.54
CA GLY A 179 4.67 -10.14 5.20
C GLY A 179 4.43 -8.65 4.95
N ALA A 180 3.98 -7.87 5.93
CA ALA A 180 3.87 -6.42 5.81
C ALA A 180 5.20 -5.72 6.13
N SER A 181 5.52 -4.64 5.40
CA SER A 181 6.63 -3.77 5.78
C SER A 181 6.42 -3.22 7.20
N PRO A 182 7.45 -3.15 8.05
CA PRO A 182 7.35 -2.53 9.38
C PRO A 182 6.79 -1.10 9.28
N ASN A 183 6.04 -0.67 10.32
CA ASN A 183 5.38 0.65 10.35
C ASN A 183 6.35 1.82 10.19
N ALA A 184 7.61 1.62 10.60
CA ALA A 184 8.71 2.52 10.34
C ALA A 184 9.90 1.73 9.79
N ALA A 185 10.49 2.22 8.70
CA ALA A 185 11.75 1.69 8.21
C ALA A 185 12.89 2.10 9.15
N PRO A 186 13.88 1.22 9.42
CA PRO A 186 15.05 1.62 10.18
C PRO A 186 15.75 2.79 9.45
N PRO A 187 16.24 3.82 10.17
CA PRO A 187 16.86 5.01 9.58
C PRO A 187 17.91 4.64 8.55
N SER A 188 17.95 5.32 7.40
CA SER A 188 18.94 5.04 6.35
C SER A 188 20.34 4.96 6.95
N LEU A 189 21.08 3.89 6.65
CA LEU A 189 22.47 3.74 7.09
C LEU A 189 23.23 5.04 6.79
N ALA A 190 23.83 5.65 7.82
CA ALA A 190 24.66 6.84 7.65
C ALA A 190 25.94 6.47 6.90
N ARG A 191 25.84 6.33 5.58
CA ARG A 191 26.93 6.02 4.68
C ARG A 191 27.73 7.30 4.43
N TYR A 192 28.75 7.52 5.27
CA TYR A 192 29.73 8.61 5.09
C TYR A 192 30.76 8.32 3.98
N ASP A 193 30.54 7.30 3.17
CA ASP A 193 31.42 6.83 2.10
C ASP A 193 31.10 7.46 0.73
N VAL A 194 29.88 7.93 0.48
CA VAL A 194 29.43 8.40 -0.86
C VAL A 194 29.69 9.89 -1.14
N CYS A 195 30.23 10.20 -2.33
CA CYS A 195 30.29 11.57 -2.88
C CYS A 195 29.12 11.77 -3.85
N PHE A 196 27.95 12.15 -3.33
CA PHE A 196 26.69 12.32 -4.08
C PHE A 196 26.83 13.00 -5.45
N VAL A 197 27.37 14.22 -5.49
CA VAL A 197 27.44 15.02 -6.74
C VAL A 197 28.42 14.41 -7.75
N ALA A 198 29.57 13.90 -7.27
CA ALA A 198 30.56 13.28 -8.14
C ALA A 198 30.08 11.93 -8.70
N THR A 199 29.37 11.13 -7.89
CA THR A 199 28.76 9.87 -8.32
C THR A 199 27.61 10.11 -9.30
N ALA A 200 26.76 11.12 -9.07
CA ALA A 200 25.74 11.52 -10.04
C ALA A 200 26.33 12.03 -11.37
N ALA A 201 27.44 12.79 -11.29
CA ALA A 201 28.17 13.28 -12.46
C ALA A 201 28.88 12.18 -13.25
N ALA A 202 29.39 11.15 -12.56
CA ALA A 202 30.12 10.06 -13.19
C ALA A 202 29.22 8.89 -13.65
N GLY A 203 27.99 8.80 -13.13
CA GLY A 203 27.09 7.67 -13.34
C GLY A 203 27.47 6.41 -12.56
N ASP A 204 28.67 6.38 -11.96
CA ASP A 204 29.21 5.25 -11.22
C ASP A 204 30.00 5.73 -9.98
N GLY A 205 29.84 5.00 -8.86
CA GLY A 205 30.56 5.22 -7.62
C GLY A 205 32.02 4.77 -7.65
N GLY A 206 32.40 3.91 -8.59
CA GLY A 206 33.76 3.43 -8.84
C GLY A 206 34.61 4.33 -9.74
N HIS A 207 34.02 5.36 -10.36
CA HIS A 207 34.72 6.22 -11.30
C HIS A 207 35.97 6.89 -10.69
N PRO A 208 37.13 6.95 -11.39
CA PRO A 208 38.41 7.41 -10.81
C PRO A 208 38.36 8.80 -10.15
N VAL A 209 37.59 9.73 -10.74
CA VAL A 209 37.36 11.09 -10.20
C VAL A 209 36.68 11.02 -8.82
N VAL A 210 35.72 10.12 -8.66
CA VAL A 210 34.97 9.92 -7.40
C VAL A 210 35.90 9.34 -6.33
N VAL A 211 36.69 8.33 -6.70
CA VAL A 211 37.64 7.67 -5.79
C VAL A 211 38.72 8.64 -5.28
N GLN A 212 39.28 9.48 -6.16
CA GLN A 212 40.30 10.47 -5.77
C GLN A 212 39.76 11.52 -4.81
N LEU A 213 38.53 12.01 -5.04
CA LEU A 213 37.87 12.97 -4.16
C LEU A 213 37.51 12.37 -2.80
N ARG A 214 37.06 11.11 -2.76
CA ARG A 214 36.83 10.36 -1.50
C ARG A 214 38.12 10.24 -0.69
N GLN A 215 39.22 9.83 -1.32
CA GLN A 215 40.51 9.69 -0.65
C GLN A 215 41.03 11.03 -0.11
N PHE A 216 40.82 12.14 -0.82
CA PHE A 216 41.15 13.49 -0.34
C PHE A 216 40.31 13.91 0.86
N ARG A 217 39.00 13.65 0.81
CA ARG A 217 38.09 13.85 1.96
C ARG A 217 38.60 13.09 3.17
N ASP A 218 38.88 11.80 3.00
CA ASP A 218 39.15 10.90 4.11
C ASP A 218 40.53 11.16 4.74
N ARG A 219 41.56 11.40 3.92
CA ARG A 219 42.94 11.54 4.41
C ARG A 219 43.37 12.96 4.75
N LEU A 220 42.80 13.98 4.10
CA LEU A 220 43.24 15.38 4.25
C LEU A 220 42.18 16.32 4.84
N LEU A 221 40.88 16.06 4.67
CA LEU A 221 39.83 16.92 5.23
C LEU A 221 39.32 16.44 6.60
N LEU A 222 38.95 15.17 6.73
CA LEU A 222 38.37 14.64 7.97
C LEU A 222 39.26 14.69 9.24
N PRO A 223 40.62 14.68 9.15
CA PRO A 223 41.46 14.74 10.35
C PRO A 223 41.29 16.00 11.21
N TRP A 224 40.88 17.14 10.63
CA TRP A 224 40.80 18.42 11.35
C TRP A 224 39.38 19.00 11.39
N ALA A 225 39.11 19.85 12.39
CA ALA A 225 37.76 20.29 12.73
C ALA A 225 37.06 21.09 11.61
N GLY A 226 37.79 21.93 10.87
CA GLY A 226 37.24 22.69 9.75
C GLY A 226 36.87 21.81 8.56
N GLY A 227 37.65 20.77 8.26
CA GLY A 227 37.29 19.80 7.23
C GLY A 227 36.07 18.97 7.61
N ARG A 228 35.89 18.59 8.89
CA ARG A 228 34.65 17.95 9.36
C ARG A 228 33.41 18.87 9.28
N ALA A 229 33.57 20.18 9.45
CA ALA A 229 32.49 21.15 9.26
C ALA A 229 32.11 21.29 7.78
N LEU A 230 33.10 21.36 6.89
CA LEU A 230 32.89 21.40 5.44
C LEU A 230 32.19 20.13 4.92
N VAL A 231 32.63 18.96 5.37
CA VAL A 231 32.00 17.69 5.01
C VAL A 231 30.55 17.64 5.50
N ARG A 232 30.26 18.07 6.75
CA ARG A 232 28.87 18.13 7.24
C ARG A 232 27.97 19.03 6.39
N ALA A 233 28.47 20.20 5.98
CA ALA A 233 27.73 21.08 5.07
C ALA A 233 27.47 20.42 3.70
N TYR A 234 28.46 19.71 3.16
CA TYR A 234 28.31 18.96 1.91
C TYR A 234 27.28 17.82 2.03
N TYR A 235 27.26 17.06 3.13
CA TYR A 235 26.29 15.97 3.31
C TYR A 235 24.87 16.47 3.60
N ALA A 236 24.70 17.69 4.10
CA ALA A 236 23.39 18.30 4.31
C ALA A 236 22.72 18.76 3.00
N VAL A 237 23.50 19.16 1.99
CA VAL A 237 23.00 19.76 0.73
C VAL A 237 23.25 18.90 -0.51
N GLY A 238 24.27 18.05 -0.46
CA GLY A 238 24.76 17.24 -1.58
C GLY A 238 23.72 16.29 -2.22
N PRO A 239 22.82 15.64 -1.47
CA PRO A 239 21.80 14.76 -2.04
C PRO A 239 20.85 15.48 -3.01
N ASP A 240 20.38 16.68 -2.67
CA ASP A 240 19.44 17.44 -3.51
C ASP A 240 20.12 17.93 -4.80
N MET A 241 21.38 18.38 -4.70
CA MET A 241 22.17 18.77 -5.87
C MET A 241 22.45 17.58 -6.81
N ALA A 242 22.70 16.40 -6.25
CA ALA A 242 22.96 15.19 -7.04
C ALA A 242 21.74 14.77 -7.88
N ARG A 243 20.51 14.94 -7.35
CA ARG A 243 19.27 14.65 -8.08
C ARG A 243 19.14 15.52 -9.34
N VAL A 244 19.49 16.80 -9.25
CA VAL A 244 19.46 17.74 -10.39
C VAL A 244 20.51 17.39 -11.44
N VAL A 245 21.73 17.03 -11.02
CA VAL A 245 22.81 16.64 -11.93
C VAL A 245 22.50 15.31 -12.64
N ALA A 246 21.92 14.34 -11.93
CA ALA A 246 21.56 13.03 -12.49
C ALA A 246 20.44 13.11 -13.54
N ALA A 247 19.51 14.06 -13.40
CA ALA A 247 18.38 14.23 -14.31
C ALA A 247 18.76 14.80 -15.70
N HIS A 248 19.97 15.34 -15.87
CA HIS A 248 20.35 16.07 -17.08
C HIS A 248 21.75 15.69 -17.59
N GLU A 249 21.81 15.01 -18.73
CA GLU A 249 23.06 14.55 -19.36
C GLU A 249 24.09 15.66 -19.67
N PRO A 250 23.71 16.88 -20.14
CA PRO A 250 24.67 17.96 -20.35
C PRO A 250 25.31 18.46 -19.05
N LEU A 251 24.53 18.52 -17.97
CA LEU A 251 25.00 18.93 -16.64
C LEU A 251 25.92 17.86 -16.03
N ARG A 252 25.63 16.59 -16.28
CA ARG A 252 26.50 15.46 -15.90
C ARG A 252 27.90 15.62 -16.49
N VAL A 253 27.99 15.83 -17.80
CA VAL A 253 29.27 16.02 -18.53
C VAL A 253 29.99 17.28 -18.06
N ALA A 254 29.28 18.41 -17.91
CA ALA A 254 29.88 19.67 -17.45
C ALA A 254 30.42 19.55 -16.02
N THR A 255 29.67 18.91 -15.12
CA THR A 255 30.09 18.69 -13.73
C THR A 255 31.28 17.77 -13.66
N LEU A 256 31.29 16.68 -14.45
CA LEU A 256 32.43 15.76 -14.51
C LEU A 256 33.69 16.44 -15.07
N ALA A 257 33.55 17.25 -16.13
CA ALA A 257 34.65 18.02 -16.70
C ALA A 257 35.24 19.03 -15.70
N ALA A 258 34.40 19.69 -14.88
CA ALA A 258 34.85 20.60 -13.84
C ALA A 258 35.52 19.89 -12.66
N LEU A 259 35.03 18.71 -12.27
CA LEU A 259 35.57 17.93 -11.14
C LEU A 259 36.86 17.20 -11.48
N THR A 260 37.08 16.82 -12.74
CA THR A 260 38.26 16.06 -13.18
C THR A 260 39.61 16.72 -12.82
N PRO A 261 39.87 18.01 -13.12
CA PRO A 261 41.13 18.64 -12.73
C PRO A 261 41.29 18.79 -11.20
N VAL A 262 40.18 19.01 -10.49
CA VAL A 262 40.18 19.10 -9.02
C VAL A 262 40.50 17.75 -8.40
N ALA A 263 39.91 16.67 -8.92
CA ALA A 263 40.19 15.31 -8.50
C ALA A 263 41.65 14.91 -8.76
N ALA A 264 42.20 15.29 -9.92
CA ALA A 264 43.62 15.06 -10.22
C ALA A 264 44.56 15.78 -9.23
N LEU A 265 44.28 17.05 -8.90
CA LEU A 265 45.02 17.80 -7.88
C LEU A 265 44.86 17.19 -6.48
N ALA A 266 43.65 16.78 -6.14
CA ALA A 266 43.34 16.11 -4.88
C ALA A 266 44.07 14.77 -4.77
N GLY A 267 44.10 13.98 -5.84
CA GLY A 267 44.86 12.73 -5.95
C GLY A 267 46.37 12.96 -5.81
N MET A 268 46.91 14.01 -6.45
CA MET A 268 48.33 14.40 -6.28
C MET A 268 48.65 14.86 -4.86
N ALA A 269 47.75 15.62 -4.22
CA ALA A 269 47.93 16.06 -2.84
C ALA A 269 47.95 14.86 -1.85
N VAL A 270 47.14 13.84 -2.11
CA VAL A 270 47.05 12.64 -1.26
C VAL A 270 48.21 11.68 -1.47
N HIS A 271 48.59 11.41 -2.72
CA HIS A 271 49.54 10.34 -3.05
C HIS A 271 50.96 10.82 -3.37
N ALA A 272 51.13 12.10 -3.71
CA ALA A 272 52.42 12.67 -4.11
C ALA A 272 52.59 14.15 -3.66
N PRO A 273 52.50 14.48 -2.36
CA PRO A 273 52.55 15.86 -1.89
C PRO A 273 53.88 16.58 -2.24
N GLY A 274 54.98 15.83 -2.31
CA GLY A 274 56.27 16.35 -2.76
C GLY A 274 56.28 16.77 -4.24
N TRP A 275 55.48 16.12 -5.10
CA TRP A 275 55.37 16.44 -6.53
C TRP A 275 54.55 17.70 -6.76
N LEU A 276 53.50 17.90 -5.96
CA LEU A 276 52.69 19.13 -5.99
C LEU A 276 53.53 20.34 -5.53
N ALA A 277 54.35 20.17 -4.49
CA ALA A 277 55.32 21.18 -4.08
C ALA A 277 56.39 21.42 -5.17
N ALA A 278 56.90 20.37 -5.82
CA ALA A 278 57.90 20.48 -6.88
C ALA A 278 57.37 21.16 -8.14
N THR A 279 56.13 20.89 -8.56
CA THR A 279 55.48 21.53 -9.72
C THR A 279 55.15 23.00 -9.47
N VAL A 280 54.70 23.35 -8.25
CA VAL A 280 54.55 24.75 -7.82
C VAL A 280 55.92 25.45 -7.77
N ALA A 281 56.96 24.79 -7.24
CA ALA A 281 58.31 25.34 -7.23
C ALA A 281 58.87 25.52 -8.65
N LEU A 282 58.67 24.55 -9.55
CA LEU A 282 59.13 24.61 -10.94
C LEU A 282 58.41 25.70 -11.75
N SER A 283 57.10 25.88 -11.54
CA SER A 283 56.33 26.95 -12.19
C SER A 283 56.75 28.33 -11.67
N VAL A 284 56.99 28.49 -10.36
CA VAL A 284 57.60 29.71 -9.79
C VAL A 284 59.00 29.96 -10.35
N LEU A 285 59.80 28.92 -10.52
CA LEU A 285 61.16 29.01 -11.05
C LEU A 285 61.17 29.33 -12.56
N LEU A 286 60.21 28.80 -13.32
CA LEU A 286 60.01 29.12 -14.74
C LEU A 286 59.58 30.58 -14.92
N VAL A 287 58.69 31.09 -14.06
CA VAL A 287 58.27 32.51 -14.01
C VAL A 287 59.44 33.41 -13.59
N ALA A 288 60.27 32.99 -12.64
CA ALA A 288 61.45 33.74 -12.22
C ALA A 288 62.55 33.80 -13.31
N VAL A 289 62.74 32.71 -14.06
CA VAL A 289 63.73 32.63 -15.15
C VAL A 289 63.27 33.40 -16.39
N THR A 290 62.01 33.27 -16.79
CA THR A 290 61.42 34.08 -17.89
C THR A 290 61.38 35.58 -17.52
N GLY A 291 61.09 35.90 -16.25
CA GLY A 291 61.17 37.26 -15.71
C GLY A 291 62.58 37.86 -15.71
N ARG A 292 63.64 37.05 -15.53
CA ARG A 292 65.04 37.50 -15.62
C ARG A 292 65.53 37.64 -17.07
N ALA A 293 65.09 36.77 -17.98
CA ALA A 293 65.42 36.85 -19.40
C ALA A 293 64.82 38.12 -20.06
N LEU A 294 63.58 38.48 -19.70
CA LEU A 294 62.91 39.69 -20.19
C LEU A 294 63.47 41.01 -19.61
N ARG A 295 64.20 40.95 -18.48
CA ARG A 295 64.86 42.13 -17.87
C ARG A 295 66.26 42.41 -18.43
N ARG A 296 66.96 41.42 -18.99
CA ARG A 296 68.27 41.61 -19.67
C ARG A 296 68.14 42.05 -21.13
N GLY A 297 66.97 41.93 -21.74
CA GLY A 297 66.69 42.41 -23.11
C GLY A 297 66.31 43.90 -23.23
N ARG A 298 66.21 44.65 -22.13
CA ARG A 298 65.71 46.04 -22.12
C ARG A 298 66.76 47.15 -21.89
N THR A 299 68.04 46.81 -21.77
CA THR A 299 69.13 47.80 -21.59
C THR A 299 70.12 47.91 -22.75
N ALA A 300 69.88 47.24 -23.89
CA ALA A 300 70.79 47.28 -25.07
C ALA A 300 70.12 47.63 -26.41
N ALA A 301 68.92 48.25 -26.42
CA ALA A 301 68.23 48.64 -27.66
C ALA A 301 67.54 50.01 -27.57
N ARG A 302 68.29 51.03 -27.17
CA ARG A 302 67.97 52.45 -27.46
C ARG A 302 69.22 53.17 -27.96
N ALA A 303 69.79 52.68 -29.05
CA ALA A 303 70.68 53.44 -29.91
C ALA A 303 70.62 52.86 -31.33
N ARG A 304 70.33 53.73 -32.30
CA ARG A 304 70.39 53.51 -33.75
C ARG A 304 69.19 52.79 -34.38
N THR A 305 68.07 53.50 -34.39
CA THR A 305 67.21 53.57 -35.58
C THR A 305 67.95 54.31 -36.67
N GLY A 306 67.96 53.76 -37.88
CA GLY A 306 68.29 54.50 -39.09
C GLY A 306 69.10 53.70 -40.10
N GLN A 307 68.43 53.38 -41.21
CA GLN A 307 68.98 53.39 -42.56
C GLN A 307 69.39 52.06 -43.19
N GLU A 308 68.53 51.62 -44.14
CA GLU A 308 68.81 51.11 -45.50
C GLU A 308 69.80 49.93 -45.67
N ALA A 309 69.81 49.13 -46.73
CA ALA A 309 68.94 48.72 -47.82
C ALA A 309 69.78 47.65 -48.56
N GLY A 310 69.15 46.61 -49.09
CA GLY A 310 69.68 45.81 -50.21
C GLY A 310 70.83 44.83 -49.92
N GLY A 311 70.75 43.63 -50.53
CA GLY A 311 71.95 42.82 -50.82
C GLY A 311 71.83 41.33 -50.50
N ILE A 312 72.00 40.52 -51.53
CA ILE A 312 71.77 39.07 -51.62
C ILE A 312 72.98 38.23 -51.10
N ALA A 313 72.68 37.23 -50.24
CA ALA A 313 73.34 35.92 -49.97
C ALA A 313 74.85 35.84 -49.60
N PRO A 314 75.38 34.68 -49.11
CA PRO A 314 74.84 33.61 -48.24
C PRO A 314 75.74 33.37 -46.99
N GLY A 315 75.24 32.66 -45.96
CA GLY A 315 76.16 32.13 -44.94
C GLY A 315 75.55 31.63 -43.62
N ALA A 316 75.73 30.33 -43.40
CA ALA A 316 75.96 29.69 -42.10
C ALA A 316 74.78 29.46 -41.12
N GLN A 317 74.16 28.30 -41.31
CA GLN A 317 73.62 27.39 -40.30
C GLN A 317 74.37 27.39 -38.94
N ARG A 318 73.62 27.49 -37.83
CA ARG A 318 73.82 26.97 -36.44
C ARG A 318 72.85 27.75 -35.52
N GLN A 319 72.07 27.22 -34.57
CA GLN A 319 71.92 25.92 -33.89
C GLN A 319 70.53 25.97 -33.18
N HIS A 320 69.65 24.98 -33.41
CA HIS A 320 68.48 24.72 -32.54
C HIS A 320 68.49 23.23 -32.15
N GLY A 321 69.26 22.89 -31.12
CA GLY A 321 69.38 21.52 -30.59
C GLY A 321 68.89 21.33 -29.15
N ALA A 322 68.62 22.41 -28.40
CA ALA A 322 68.31 22.31 -26.96
C ALA A 322 66.83 22.05 -26.65
N VAL A 323 65.89 22.61 -27.44
CA VAL A 323 64.44 22.50 -27.17
C VAL A 323 63.91 21.10 -27.50
N LEU A 324 64.45 20.46 -28.54
CA LEU A 324 63.95 19.17 -29.03
C LEU A 324 64.33 18.03 -28.07
N LEU A 325 65.52 18.09 -27.45
CA LEU A 325 65.96 17.13 -26.45
C LEU A 325 65.16 17.23 -25.14
N SER A 326 64.83 18.44 -24.67
CA SER A 326 64.00 18.59 -23.46
C SER A 326 62.56 18.10 -23.67
N VAL A 327 62.00 18.30 -24.87
CA VAL A 327 60.67 17.82 -25.25
C VAL A 327 60.65 16.29 -25.39
N ILE A 328 61.67 15.70 -26.02
CA ILE A 328 61.76 14.23 -26.15
C ILE A 328 61.88 13.57 -24.77
N VAL A 329 62.71 14.10 -23.87
CA VAL A 329 62.88 13.53 -22.51
C VAL A 329 61.60 13.68 -21.68
N THR A 330 60.86 14.79 -21.80
CA THR A 330 59.56 14.95 -21.12
C THR A 330 58.50 14.03 -21.71
N ILE A 331 58.42 13.89 -23.04
CA ILE A 331 57.49 12.95 -23.69
C ILE A 331 57.84 11.50 -23.31
N MET A 332 59.12 11.12 -23.27
CA MET A 332 59.55 9.79 -22.83
C MET A 332 59.16 9.53 -21.36
N ALA A 333 59.37 10.50 -20.46
CA ALA A 333 58.95 10.38 -19.08
C ALA A 333 57.42 10.23 -18.93
N PHE A 334 56.63 11.05 -19.65
CA PHE A 334 55.17 10.97 -19.63
C PHE A 334 54.62 9.69 -20.27
N SER A 335 55.25 9.19 -21.32
CA SER A 335 54.84 7.94 -21.99
C SER A 335 55.15 6.70 -21.17
N VAL A 336 56.28 6.66 -20.44
CA VAL A 336 56.57 5.60 -19.46
C VAL A 336 55.59 5.66 -18.27
N LEU A 337 55.21 6.85 -17.81
CA LEU A 337 54.17 7.06 -16.79
C LEU A 337 52.76 6.66 -17.26
N ALA A 338 52.39 6.97 -18.49
CA ALA A 338 51.10 6.57 -19.06
C ALA A 338 51.03 5.05 -19.28
N ALA A 339 52.13 4.42 -19.73
CA ALA A 339 52.21 2.98 -19.93
C ALA A 339 52.15 2.18 -18.61
N THR A 340 52.57 2.75 -17.48
CA THR A 340 52.42 2.11 -16.17
C THR A 340 51.03 2.30 -15.56
N LEU A 341 50.31 3.38 -15.89
CA LEU A 341 48.95 3.65 -15.38
C LEU A 341 47.84 2.82 -16.06
N VAL A 342 48.00 2.46 -17.34
CA VAL A 342 46.95 1.75 -18.10
C VAL A 342 46.69 0.33 -17.57
N PRO A 343 47.71 -0.52 -17.29
CA PRO A 343 47.51 -1.85 -16.70
C PRO A 343 46.92 -1.80 -15.28
N MET A 344 47.07 -0.68 -14.56
CA MET A 344 46.54 -0.48 -13.21
C MET A 344 45.03 -0.24 -13.17
N MET A 345 44.41 0.18 -14.29
CA MET A 345 42.96 0.41 -14.38
C MET A 345 42.18 -0.80 -14.92
N THR A 346 42.83 -1.74 -15.61
CA THR A 346 42.14 -2.84 -16.29
C THR A 346 41.95 -4.08 -15.39
N GLY A 347 42.80 -4.27 -14.38
CA GLY A 347 42.78 -5.45 -13.52
C GLY A 347 41.68 -5.47 -12.45
N SER A 348 41.17 -4.31 -12.00
CA SER A 348 40.14 -4.27 -10.93
C SER A 348 38.70 -4.43 -11.44
N LEU A 349 38.45 -4.23 -12.74
CA LEU A 349 37.10 -4.24 -13.31
C LEU A 349 36.55 -5.65 -13.56
N MET A 350 37.40 -6.67 -13.70
CA MET A 350 36.97 -8.02 -14.11
C MET A 350 36.41 -8.88 -12.96
N GLY A 351 36.80 -8.64 -11.71
CA GLY A 351 36.28 -9.38 -10.54
C GLY A 351 34.96 -8.82 -9.99
N GLU A 352 34.68 -7.53 -10.23
CA GLU A 352 33.46 -6.85 -9.78
C GLU A 352 32.23 -7.28 -10.61
N ILE A 353 32.43 -7.66 -11.88
CA ILE A 353 31.36 -8.04 -12.80
C ILE A 353 30.65 -9.33 -12.39
N SER A 354 31.37 -10.35 -11.89
CA SER A 354 30.75 -11.64 -11.54
C SER A 354 29.93 -11.60 -10.25
N ALA A 355 30.32 -10.79 -9.26
CA ALA A 355 29.56 -10.62 -8.02
C ALA A 355 28.26 -9.83 -8.27
N VAL A 356 28.34 -8.73 -9.04
CA VAL A 356 27.17 -7.92 -9.44
C VAL A 356 26.17 -8.73 -10.24
N GLN A 357 26.62 -9.67 -11.08
CA GLN A 357 25.73 -10.56 -11.84
C GLN A 357 24.94 -11.53 -10.95
N GLY A 358 25.50 -12.00 -9.84
CA GLY A 358 24.82 -12.89 -8.88
C GLY A 358 23.70 -12.19 -8.11
N ASP A 359 23.91 -10.93 -7.73
CA ASP A 359 22.89 -10.08 -7.11
C ASP A 359 21.77 -9.73 -8.09
N GLN A 360 22.14 -9.38 -9.33
CA GLN A 360 21.17 -9.09 -10.37
C GLN A 360 20.27 -10.31 -10.65
N ALA A 361 20.84 -11.51 -10.73
CA ALA A 361 20.07 -12.75 -10.91
C ALA A 361 19.07 -12.99 -9.77
N TYR A 362 19.45 -12.68 -8.52
CA TYR A 362 18.57 -12.79 -7.36
C TYR A 362 17.40 -11.81 -7.42
N TYR A 363 17.64 -10.52 -7.69
CA TYR A 363 16.56 -9.53 -7.77
C TYR A 363 15.61 -9.78 -8.95
N LEU A 364 16.12 -10.34 -10.05
CA LEU A 364 15.29 -10.81 -11.16
C LEU A 364 14.38 -11.97 -10.74
N ALA A 365 14.89 -12.92 -9.95
CA ALA A 365 14.07 -13.99 -9.38
C ALA A 365 13.00 -13.45 -8.40
N GLU A 366 13.36 -12.50 -7.54
CA GLU A 366 12.41 -11.83 -6.61
C GLU A 366 11.29 -11.09 -7.36
N SER A 367 11.65 -10.44 -8.48
CA SER A 367 10.67 -9.80 -9.37
C SER A 367 9.68 -10.80 -9.96
N GLY A 368 10.11 -12.02 -10.26
CA GLY A 368 9.24 -13.08 -10.77
C GLY A 368 8.17 -13.51 -9.77
N PHE A 369 8.50 -13.63 -8.48
CA PHE A 369 7.50 -13.89 -7.43
C PHE A 369 6.49 -12.76 -7.31
N GLY A 370 6.96 -11.50 -7.31
CA GLY A 370 6.08 -10.33 -7.26
C GLY A 370 5.11 -10.27 -8.45
N ALA A 371 5.61 -10.57 -9.65
CA ALA A 371 4.78 -10.65 -10.86
C ALA A 371 3.74 -11.78 -10.76
N ALA A 372 4.14 -12.98 -10.36
CA ALA A 372 3.26 -14.13 -10.21
C ALA A 372 2.11 -13.86 -9.21
N GLY A 373 2.44 -13.31 -8.04
CA GLY A 373 1.44 -12.95 -7.03
C GLY A 373 0.47 -11.88 -7.51
N SER A 374 0.95 -10.87 -8.24
CA SER A 374 0.10 -9.83 -8.82
C SER A 374 -0.82 -10.36 -9.91
N MET A 375 -0.32 -11.20 -10.81
CA MET A 375 -1.13 -11.83 -11.86
C MET A 375 -2.19 -12.75 -11.27
N PHE A 376 -1.85 -13.54 -10.25
CA PHE A 376 -2.78 -14.44 -9.57
C PHE A 376 -3.89 -13.69 -8.84
N LEU A 377 -3.55 -12.56 -8.19
CA LEU A 377 -4.53 -11.70 -7.54
C LEU A 377 -5.46 -10.98 -8.53
N ALA A 378 -4.94 -10.62 -9.71
CA ALA A 378 -5.69 -9.96 -10.77
C ALA A 378 -6.62 -10.91 -11.56
N ALA A 379 -6.39 -12.22 -11.50
CA ALA A 379 -7.24 -13.21 -12.16
C ALA A 379 -8.66 -13.22 -11.53
N GLY A 380 -9.67 -13.16 -12.41
CA GLY A 380 -11.07 -12.92 -12.03
C GLY A 380 -11.68 -14.00 -11.14
N ASP A 381 -12.05 -15.14 -11.71
CA ASP A 381 -12.64 -16.27 -10.98
C ASP A 381 -11.61 -17.36 -10.59
N GLU A 382 -12.06 -18.36 -9.84
CA GLU A 382 -11.20 -19.45 -9.36
C GLU A 382 -10.65 -20.32 -10.51
N GLN A 383 -11.39 -20.43 -11.63
CA GLN A 383 -10.95 -21.19 -12.78
C GLN A 383 -9.87 -20.42 -13.55
N ALA A 384 -10.04 -19.11 -13.74
CA ALA A 384 -9.04 -18.24 -14.36
C ALA A 384 -7.71 -18.25 -13.58
N ARG A 385 -7.76 -18.35 -12.24
CA ARG A 385 -6.57 -18.54 -11.40
C ARG A 385 -5.86 -19.86 -11.67
N LYS A 386 -6.63 -20.96 -11.76
CA LYS A 386 -6.11 -22.29 -12.09
C LYS A 386 -5.48 -22.32 -13.49
N ASP A 387 -6.18 -21.78 -14.49
CA ASP A 387 -5.69 -21.70 -15.87
C ASP A 387 -4.42 -20.83 -15.99
N LEU A 388 -4.35 -19.74 -15.20
CA LEU A 388 -3.15 -18.91 -15.10
C LEU A 388 -1.96 -19.69 -14.54
N LEU A 389 -2.16 -20.50 -13.49
CA LEU A 389 -1.07 -21.31 -12.91
C LEU A 389 -0.52 -22.31 -13.94
N GLU A 390 -1.39 -22.93 -14.73
CA GLU A 390 -0.98 -23.82 -15.83
C GLU A 390 -0.19 -23.07 -16.91
N THR A 391 -0.64 -21.88 -17.29
CA THR A 391 0.06 -21.04 -18.29
C THR A 391 1.40 -20.51 -17.77
N MET A 392 1.49 -20.27 -16.46
CA MET A 392 2.68 -19.73 -15.81
C MET A 392 3.80 -20.76 -15.68
N ASP A 393 3.46 -22.05 -15.54
CA ASP A 393 4.43 -23.12 -15.36
C ASP A 393 5.32 -23.30 -16.59
N GLY A 394 6.63 -23.11 -16.42
CA GLY A 394 7.64 -23.18 -17.48
C GLY A 394 7.75 -21.93 -18.35
N SER A 395 6.98 -20.86 -18.08
CA SER A 395 6.98 -19.64 -18.89
C SER A 395 8.12 -18.68 -18.53
N THR A 396 8.77 -18.11 -19.55
CA THR A 396 9.84 -17.10 -19.41
C THR A 396 9.35 -15.71 -19.77
N TYR A 397 9.57 -14.76 -18.87
CA TYR A 397 9.21 -13.35 -19.00
C TYR A 397 10.47 -12.51 -19.24
N ASN A 398 10.51 -11.80 -20.37
CA ASN A 398 11.65 -10.97 -20.76
C ASN A 398 11.38 -9.51 -20.40
N LEU A 399 12.33 -8.87 -19.70
CA LEU A 399 12.26 -7.46 -19.38
C LEU A 399 12.63 -6.60 -20.60
N SER A 400 11.98 -5.45 -20.72
CA SER A 400 12.25 -4.49 -21.81
C SER A 400 13.71 -4.01 -21.79
N GLY A 401 14.22 -3.60 -22.95
CA GLY A 401 15.58 -3.04 -23.05
C GLY A 401 16.71 -4.03 -22.82
N ASN A 402 16.44 -5.35 -22.94
CA ASN A 402 17.41 -6.42 -22.71
C ASN A 402 17.99 -6.42 -21.29
N ALA A 403 17.15 -6.12 -20.28
CA ALA A 403 17.55 -6.02 -18.87
C ALA A 403 17.61 -7.38 -18.12
N GLY A 404 17.29 -8.48 -18.80
CA GLY A 404 17.29 -9.84 -18.27
C GLY A 404 15.91 -10.50 -18.41
N SER A 405 15.77 -11.68 -17.82
CA SER A 405 14.51 -12.42 -17.78
C SER A 405 14.31 -13.14 -16.45
N PHE A 406 13.09 -13.58 -16.18
CA PHE A 406 12.82 -14.57 -15.16
C PHE A 406 11.92 -15.68 -15.73
N THR A 407 12.11 -16.91 -15.26
CA THR A 407 11.30 -18.07 -15.63
C THR A 407 10.56 -18.57 -14.40
N LEU A 408 9.26 -18.86 -14.55
CA LEU A 408 8.41 -19.34 -13.46
C LEU A 408 8.15 -20.84 -13.59
N GLY A 409 8.05 -21.53 -12.46
CA GLY A 409 7.61 -22.92 -12.36
C GLY A 409 6.63 -23.06 -11.19
N VAL A 410 5.59 -23.87 -11.35
CA VAL A 410 4.48 -23.98 -10.40
C VAL A 410 4.30 -25.43 -9.97
N GLU A 411 4.45 -25.69 -8.66
CA GLU A 411 4.14 -27.00 -8.06
C GLU A 411 2.95 -26.92 -7.08
N PRO A 412 1.72 -27.26 -7.51
CA PRO A 412 0.54 -27.17 -6.66
C PRO A 412 0.34 -28.41 -5.76
N TYR A 413 -0.22 -28.21 -4.56
CA TYR A 413 -0.56 -29.28 -3.59
C TYR A 413 -2.07 -29.54 -3.47
N TRP A 414 -2.87 -29.02 -4.39
CA TRP A 414 -4.29 -29.32 -4.53
C TRP A 414 -4.61 -29.62 -6.00
N TYR A 415 -5.64 -30.43 -6.22
CA TYR A 415 -5.93 -30.98 -7.54
C TYR A 415 -7.43 -30.93 -7.83
N GLU A 416 -7.81 -30.99 -9.09
CA GLU A 416 -9.21 -31.01 -9.49
C GLU A 416 -9.61 -32.37 -10.07
N VAL A 417 -10.77 -32.88 -9.69
CA VAL A 417 -11.29 -34.16 -10.19
C VAL A 417 -11.63 -34.06 -11.68
N THR A 418 -11.05 -34.95 -12.47
CA THR A 418 -11.39 -35.13 -13.89
C THR A 418 -12.29 -36.33 -14.10
N ASN A 419 -12.09 -37.41 -13.34
CA ASN A 419 -12.92 -38.60 -13.42
C ASN A 419 -12.92 -39.39 -12.09
N ASN A 420 -14.01 -40.09 -11.79
CA ASN A 420 -14.12 -41.00 -10.66
C ASN A 420 -14.79 -42.31 -11.08
N THR A 421 -14.07 -43.42 -11.01
CA THR A 421 -14.55 -44.75 -11.41
C THR A 421 -14.28 -45.76 -10.28
N GLY A 422 -15.34 -46.19 -9.59
CA GLY A 422 -15.22 -47.10 -8.44
C GLY A 422 -14.38 -46.48 -7.32
N THR A 423 -13.25 -47.11 -6.98
CA THR A 423 -12.27 -46.58 -6.03
C THR A 423 -11.20 -45.70 -6.66
N THR A 424 -11.16 -45.55 -7.98
CA THR A 424 -10.12 -44.78 -8.67
C THR A 424 -10.59 -43.35 -8.91
N LEU A 425 -9.95 -42.39 -8.24
CA LEU A 425 -10.17 -40.96 -8.41
C LEU A 425 -9.02 -40.37 -9.21
N THR A 426 -9.30 -39.90 -10.42
CA THR A 426 -8.33 -39.25 -11.31
C THR A 426 -8.47 -37.75 -11.18
N THR A 427 -7.36 -37.05 -10.94
CA THR A 427 -7.31 -35.61 -10.74
C THR A 427 -6.24 -34.96 -11.60
N ARG A 428 -6.35 -33.67 -11.82
CA ARG A 428 -5.41 -32.83 -12.58
C ARG A 428 -4.79 -31.77 -11.69
N ALA A 429 -3.49 -31.54 -11.87
CA ALA A 429 -2.77 -30.39 -11.33
C ALA A 429 -2.72 -29.25 -12.35
N TYR A 430 -2.90 -28.03 -11.87
CA TYR A 430 -2.73 -26.81 -12.66
C TYR A 430 -1.28 -26.30 -12.51
N GLY A 431 -0.38 -26.97 -13.22
CA GLY A 431 1.08 -26.90 -13.09
C GLY A 431 1.69 -28.30 -12.96
N THR A 432 2.96 -28.37 -12.60
CA THR A 432 3.67 -29.65 -12.44
C THR A 432 3.51 -30.17 -11.02
N PRO A 433 2.87 -31.33 -10.77
CA PRO A 433 2.72 -31.87 -9.42
C PRO A 433 4.09 -32.03 -8.73
N PRO A 434 4.19 -31.71 -7.42
CA PRO A 434 5.43 -31.93 -6.67
C PRO A 434 5.77 -33.42 -6.59
N THR A 435 6.98 -33.76 -6.16
CA THR A 435 7.32 -35.16 -5.87
C THR A 435 6.51 -35.67 -4.68
N LEU A 436 5.48 -36.48 -4.97
CA LEU A 436 4.59 -37.07 -3.97
C LEU A 436 5.05 -38.48 -3.54
N PRO A 437 4.73 -38.91 -2.30
CA PRO A 437 5.11 -40.24 -1.81
C PRO A 437 4.29 -41.34 -2.49
N ALA A 438 4.78 -41.87 -3.61
CA ALA A 438 4.08 -42.91 -4.38
C ALA A 438 3.84 -44.20 -3.56
N ASN A 439 2.74 -44.91 -3.85
CA ASN A 439 2.37 -46.16 -3.17
C ASN A 439 2.21 -46.03 -1.65
N THR A 440 1.79 -44.87 -1.16
CA THR A 440 1.50 -44.64 0.25
C THR A 440 0.01 -44.51 0.54
N THR A 441 -0.34 -44.76 1.80
CA THR A 441 -1.69 -44.53 2.34
C THR A 441 -1.77 -43.11 2.90
N GLY A 442 -2.88 -42.42 2.66
CA GLY A 442 -3.13 -41.10 3.22
C GLY A 442 -4.61 -40.72 3.20
N ARG A 443 -4.92 -39.44 3.45
CA ARG A 443 -6.29 -38.93 3.43
C ARG A 443 -6.41 -37.68 2.58
N ILE A 444 -7.60 -37.51 2.01
CA ILE A 444 -8.00 -36.34 1.23
C ILE A 444 -9.34 -35.82 1.70
N ARG A 445 -9.54 -34.52 1.55
CA ARG A 445 -10.83 -33.85 1.56
C ARG A 445 -11.24 -33.56 0.13
N VAL A 446 -12.52 -33.73 -0.17
CA VAL A 446 -13.09 -33.47 -1.49
C VAL A 446 -14.15 -32.39 -1.37
N GLY A 447 -14.01 -31.33 -2.15
CA GLY A 447 -14.88 -30.16 -2.18
C GLY A 447 -14.75 -29.27 -0.94
N THR A 448 -15.70 -28.35 -0.79
CA THR A 448 -15.73 -27.37 0.31
C THR A 448 -16.34 -27.92 1.61
N GLY A 449 -17.02 -29.06 1.55
CA GLY A 449 -17.69 -29.70 2.68
C GLY A 449 -16.77 -30.54 3.60
N SER A 450 -17.38 -31.23 4.57
CA SER A 450 -16.71 -32.12 5.53
C SER A 450 -16.62 -33.58 5.03
N THR A 451 -16.36 -33.76 3.73
CA THR A 451 -16.27 -35.10 3.10
C THR A 451 -14.82 -35.52 2.97
N PHE A 452 -14.46 -36.63 3.60
CA PHE A 452 -13.09 -37.13 3.66
C PHE A 452 -13.00 -38.58 3.21
N TYR A 453 -11.96 -38.90 2.44
CA TYR A 453 -11.66 -40.26 2.01
C TYR A 453 -10.24 -40.64 2.38
N THR A 454 -10.04 -41.93 2.65
CA THR A 454 -8.70 -42.52 2.78
C THR A 454 -8.34 -43.14 1.43
N TYR A 455 -7.09 -42.95 1.01
CA TYR A 455 -6.51 -43.63 -0.14
C TYR A 455 -5.41 -44.58 0.32
N ASN A 456 -5.25 -45.72 -0.35
CA ASN A 456 -4.17 -46.68 -0.09
C ASN A 456 -3.01 -46.56 -1.10
N ASN A 457 -3.20 -45.79 -2.18
CA ASN A 457 -2.20 -45.51 -3.18
C ASN A 457 -2.41 -44.11 -3.79
N ILE A 458 -1.28 -43.45 -4.11
CA ILE A 458 -1.21 -42.22 -4.89
C ILE A 458 -0.15 -42.42 -5.99
N ALA A 459 -0.48 -42.02 -7.22
CA ALA A 459 0.40 -42.11 -8.37
C ALA A 459 0.36 -40.80 -9.19
N VAL A 460 1.51 -40.41 -9.75
CA VAL A 460 1.65 -39.19 -10.56
C VAL A 460 2.14 -39.60 -11.96
N SER A 461 1.52 -39.04 -13.00
CA SER A 461 1.91 -39.21 -14.40
C SER A 461 1.61 -37.93 -15.18
N GLY A 462 2.65 -37.16 -15.52
CA GLY A 462 2.46 -35.83 -16.11
C GLY A 462 1.79 -34.87 -15.13
N ASP A 463 0.74 -34.19 -15.56
CA ASP A 463 -0.12 -33.32 -14.75
C ASP A 463 -1.21 -34.08 -13.97
N THR A 464 -1.30 -35.40 -14.16
CA THR A 464 -2.36 -36.23 -13.58
C THR A 464 -1.91 -36.86 -12.27
N VAL A 465 -2.71 -36.69 -11.22
CA VAL A 465 -2.56 -37.35 -9.92
C VAL A 465 -3.73 -38.29 -9.69
N THR A 466 -3.45 -39.57 -9.48
CA THR A 466 -4.45 -40.62 -9.30
C THR A 466 -4.44 -41.15 -7.88
N PHE A 467 -5.58 -41.12 -7.21
CA PHE A 467 -5.80 -41.69 -5.89
C PHE A 467 -6.58 -42.99 -6.00
N THR A 468 -6.10 -44.04 -5.32
CA THR A 468 -6.89 -45.27 -5.11
C THR A 468 -7.53 -45.22 -3.73
N LEU A 469 -8.82 -44.94 -3.68
CA LEU A 469 -9.61 -44.83 -2.45
C LEU A 469 -9.84 -46.22 -1.81
N THR A 470 -9.97 -46.26 -0.49
CA THR A 470 -10.25 -47.50 0.23
C THR A 470 -11.70 -47.98 0.10
N SER A 471 -12.60 -47.10 -0.31
CA SER A 471 -14.00 -47.39 -0.57
C SER A 471 -14.52 -46.60 -1.77
N THR A 472 -15.54 -47.12 -2.45
CA THR A 472 -16.20 -46.41 -3.56
C THR A 472 -17.05 -45.28 -2.98
N PRO A 473 -16.86 -44.01 -3.42
CA PRO A 473 -17.72 -42.90 -3.01
C PRO A 473 -19.18 -43.12 -3.40
N SER A 474 -20.12 -42.76 -2.52
CA SER A 474 -21.56 -42.83 -2.77
C SER A 474 -22.24 -41.53 -2.29
N PRO A 475 -22.69 -40.64 -3.19
CA PRO A 475 -22.55 -40.72 -4.65
C PRO A 475 -21.09 -40.60 -5.12
N LEU A 476 -20.83 -40.94 -6.39
CA LEU A 476 -19.52 -40.68 -6.99
C LEU A 476 -19.22 -39.18 -6.98
N ILE A 477 -17.97 -38.84 -6.69
CA ILE A 477 -17.43 -37.47 -6.75
C ILE A 477 -17.50 -36.95 -8.19
N SER A 478 -18.08 -35.76 -8.38
CA SER A 478 -18.23 -35.09 -9.66
C SER A 478 -16.90 -34.51 -10.18
N SER A 479 -16.75 -34.43 -11.51
CA SER A 479 -15.67 -33.66 -12.13
C SER A 479 -15.80 -32.16 -11.79
N GLY A 480 -14.68 -31.45 -11.75
CA GLY A 480 -14.60 -30.04 -11.34
C GLY A 480 -14.52 -29.86 -9.81
N THR A 481 -14.49 -30.94 -9.03
CA THR A 481 -14.39 -30.86 -7.57
C THR A 481 -12.93 -30.77 -7.13
N ASP A 482 -12.59 -29.82 -6.26
CA ASP A 482 -11.24 -29.71 -5.70
C ASP A 482 -10.94 -30.80 -4.65
N VAL A 483 -9.70 -31.26 -4.64
CA VAL A 483 -9.15 -32.28 -3.76
C VAL A 483 -7.97 -31.69 -2.99
N PHE A 484 -8.04 -31.81 -1.67
CA PHE A 484 -7.04 -31.30 -0.74
C PHE A 484 -6.49 -32.42 0.12
N PHE A 485 -5.21 -32.38 0.45
CA PHE A 485 -4.65 -33.32 1.41
C PHE A 485 -5.24 -33.11 2.81
N SER A 486 -5.45 -34.21 3.54
CA SER A 486 -6.02 -34.17 4.88
C SER A 486 -5.27 -35.09 5.84
N GLY A 487 -5.29 -34.72 7.12
CA GLY A 487 -4.68 -35.42 8.24
C GLY A 487 -5.64 -35.58 9.42
N GLN A 488 -5.26 -36.44 10.34
CA GLN A 488 -5.88 -36.57 11.66
C GLN A 488 -4.78 -36.55 12.72
N PRO A 489 -5.04 -36.00 13.91
CA PRO A 489 -4.13 -36.08 15.04
C PRO A 489 -3.75 -37.54 15.37
N SER A 490 -2.51 -37.79 15.79
CA SER A 490 -2.07 -39.12 16.22
C SER A 490 -2.79 -39.59 17.49
N ALA A 491 -3.17 -38.64 18.34
CA ALA A 491 -4.00 -38.80 19.53
C ALA A 491 -4.67 -37.45 19.85
N SER A 492 -5.62 -37.45 20.79
CA SER A 492 -6.17 -36.21 21.33
C SER A 492 -5.07 -35.35 21.95
N GLN A 493 -5.03 -34.07 21.62
CA GLN A 493 -3.97 -33.15 22.03
C GLN A 493 -4.46 -31.71 22.11
N THR A 494 -3.83 -30.91 22.97
CA THR A 494 -4.06 -29.46 23.03
C THR A 494 -2.87 -28.75 22.41
N VAL A 495 -3.12 -27.98 21.35
CA VAL A 495 -2.08 -27.18 20.67
C VAL A 495 -2.15 -25.76 21.20
N THR A 496 -1.05 -25.28 21.78
CA THR A 496 -0.87 -23.88 22.17
C THR A 496 -0.37 -23.05 20.98
N GLN A 497 -0.45 -21.72 21.08
CA GLN A 497 0.14 -20.85 20.04
C GLN A 497 1.64 -21.12 19.96
N ARG A 498 2.18 -21.27 18.74
CA ARG A 498 3.56 -21.69 18.48
C ARG A 498 3.91 -23.08 18.99
N GLY A 499 2.90 -23.86 19.38
CA GLY A 499 3.02 -25.24 19.80
C GLY A 499 3.13 -26.18 18.61
N ASN A 500 3.29 -27.47 18.92
CA ASN A 500 3.42 -28.53 17.92
C ASN A 500 2.12 -29.33 17.81
N LEU A 501 1.80 -29.76 16.60
CA LEU A 501 0.65 -30.60 16.27
C LEU A 501 1.15 -31.89 15.64
N THR A 502 0.99 -33.01 16.35
CA THR A 502 1.43 -34.33 15.88
C THR A 502 0.29 -35.06 15.18
N LEU A 503 0.50 -35.42 13.91
CA LEU A 503 -0.49 -36.09 13.06
C LEU A 503 -0.21 -37.59 12.91
N ASN A 504 -1.18 -38.34 12.41
CA ASN A 504 -0.95 -39.70 11.96
C ASN A 504 0.12 -39.72 10.85
N SER A 505 1.13 -40.56 11.01
CA SER A 505 2.29 -40.63 10.12
C SER A 505 1.96 -40.98 8.67
N THR A 506 0.88 -41.75 8.45
CA THR A 506 0.44 -42.09 7.08
C THR A 506 -0.24 -40.90 6.41
N HIS A 507 -1.13 -40.21 7.12
CA HIS A 507 -1.97 -39.15 6.55
C HIS A 507 -1.21 -37.86 6.18
N VAL A 508 -0.11 -37.54 6.87
CA VAL A 508 0.64 -36.28 6.71
C VAL A 508 1.82 -36.37 5.73
N SER A 509 2.05 -37.56 5.15
CA SER A 509 3.20 -37.82 4.26
C SER A 509 3.25 -36.85 3.07
N ALA A 510 2.12 -36.59 2.43
CA ALA A 510 1.98 -35.71 1.27
C ALA A 510 1.88 -34.20 1.58
N PHE A 511 1.87 -33.81 2.86
CA PHE A 511 1.87 -32.39 3.24
C PHE A 511 3.23 -31.75 2.89
N PRO A 512 3.27 -30.46 2.49
CA PRO A 512 4.52 -29.76 2.25
C PRO A 512 5.37 -29.68 3.53
N ASN A 513 6.69 -29.67 3.37
CA ASN A 513 7.60 -29.67 4.52
C ASN A 513 7.66 -28.32 5.24
N VAL A 514 7.28 -27.23 4.56
CA VAL A 514 7.46 -25.85 5.00
C VAL A 514 6.21 -25.03 4.67
N ASN A 515 5.84 -24.11 5.55
CA ASN A 515 4.80 -23.08 5.36
C ASN A 515 3.41 -23.59 4.89
N GLY A 516 2.98 -24.78 5.29
CA GLY A 516 1.65 -25.27 4.91
C GLY A 516 0.55 -24.59 5.71
N MET A 517 -0.49 -24.12 5.01
CA MET A 517 -1.71 -23.59 5.63
C MET A 517 -2.76 -24.70 5.75
N PHE A 518 -3.44 -24.76 6.89
CA PHE A 518 -4.48 -25.74 7.15
C PHE A 518 -5.67 -25.16 7.89
N THR A 519 -6.80 -25.83 7.77
CA THR A 519 -8.00 -25.57 8.58
C THR A 519 -8.44 -26.84 9.30
N ILE A 520 -9.30 -26.66 10.31
CA ILE A 520 -9.80 -27.75 11.16
C ILE A 520 -11.32 -27.84 10.97
N ARG A 521 -11.81 -29.07 10.73
CA ARG A 521 -13.23 -29.39 10.49
C ARG A 521 -13.65 -30.59 11.34
N ASP A 522 -14.11 -30.33 12.56
CA ASP A 522 -14.48 -31.36 13.54
C ASP A 522 -15.89 -31.22 14.12
N GLY A 523 -16.71 -30.31 13.59
CA GLY A 523 -18.12 -30.15 13.97
C GLY A 523 -18.48 -28.69 14.20
N THR A 524 -19.23 -28.40 15.27
CA THR A 524 -19.67 -27.04 15.63
C THR A 524 -18.54 -26.15 16.15
N THR A 525 -17.47 -26.76 16.69
CA THR A 525 -16.34 -26.04 17.30
C THR A 525 -15.36 -25.52 16.25
N HIS A 526 -14.90 -26.40 15.35
CA HIS A 526 -14.06 -26.02 14.22
C HIS A 526 -14.80 -26.27 12.90
N THR A 527 -15.24 -25.19 12.26
CA THR A 527 -16.08 -25.19 11.04
C THR A 527 -15.29 -25.06 9.74
N GLY A 528 -13.95 -24.99 9.82
CA GLY A 528 -13.07 -24.75 8.66
C GLY A 528 -12.97 -23.29 8.23
N ARG A 529 -13.45 -22.34 9.04
CA ARG A 529 -13.37 -20.88 8.78
C ARG A 529 -12.08 -20.23 9.22
N VAL A 530 -11.44 -20.77 10.26
CA VAL A 530 -10.18 -20.25 10.81
C VAL A 530 -9.02 -20.99 10.16
N ALA A 531 -8.05 -20.24 9.63
CA ALA A 531 -6.86 -20.79 9.01
C ALA A 531 -5.66 -20.71 9.95
N TYR A 532 -4.90 -21.78 9.95
CA TYR A 532 -3.67 -21.91 10.70
C TYR A 532 -2.54 -22.16 9.71
N VAL A 533 -1.33 -21.78 10.08
CA VAL A 533 -0.11 -22.10 9.33
C VAL A 533 0.86 -22.78 10.27
N TYR A 534 1.58 -23.77 9.75
CA TYR A 534 2.74 -24.33 10.43
C TYR A 534 4.02 -23.89 9.74
N ARG A 535 5.06 -23.66 10.54
CA ARG A 535 6.35 -23.30 9.98
C ARG A 535 7.01 -24.48 9.28
N ARG A 536 6.98 -25.65 9.91
CA ARG A 536 7.70 -26.85 9.47
C ARG A 536 6.92 -28.13 9.75
N LYS A 537 7.14 -29.15 8.92
CA LYS A 537 6.80 -30.54 9.20
C LYS A 537 8.07 -31.37 9.44
N THR A 538 8.15 -32.06 10.58
CA THR A 538 9.23 -33.01 10.91
C THR A 538 8.64 -34.40 11.11
N GLY A 539 8.88 -35.30 10.17
CA GLY A 539 8.20 -36.59 10.17
C GLY A 539 6.69 -36.38 10.12
N ASN A 540 6.00 -36.65 11.23
CA ASN A 540 4.56 -36.49 11.39
C ASN A 540 4.14 -35.29 12.25
N THR A 541 5.07 -34.44 12.68
CA THR A 541 4.79 -33.30 13.55
C THR A 541 4.84 -31.99 12.77
N LEU A 542 3.76 -31.22 12.83
CA LEU A 542 3.72 -29.83 12.41
C LEU A 542 4.20 -28.96 13.56
N GLU A 543 5.26 -28.18 13.34
CA GLU A 543 5.90 -27.35 14.36
C GLU A 543 5.56 -25.88 14.18
N ASP A 544 5.50 -25.15 15.30
CA ASP A 544 5.21 -23.72 15.36
C ASP A 544 3.89 -23.37 14.65
N VAL A 545 2.81 -23.99 15.13
CA VAL A 545 1.44 -23.74 14.65
C VAL A 545 0.96 -22.39 15.14
N ARG A 546 0.46 -21.57 14.22
CA ARG A 546 -0.02 -20.21 14.48
C ARG A 546 -1.23 -19.87 13.61
N LEU A 547 -1.92 -18.78 13.95
CA LEU A 547 -2.99 -18.22 13.12
C LEU A 547 -2.40 -17.54 11.89
N VAL A 548 -3.15 -17.56 10.79
CA VAL A 548 -2.87 -16.70 9.64
C VAL A 548 -3.24 -15.26 10.01
N GLU A 549 -2.36 -14.31 9.70
CA GLU A 549 -2.59 -12.89 10.00
C GLU A 549 -3.72 -12.30 9.13
N GLY A 550 -4.37 -11.23 9.61
CA GLY A 550 -5.43 -10.54 8.85
C GLY A 550 -6.82 -11.20 8.92
N GLN A 551 -7.00 -12.27 9.71
CA GLN A 551 -8.31 -12.94 9.86
C GLN A 551 -9.21 -12.36 10.96
N GLY A 552 -8.75 -11.41 11.77
CA GLY A 552 -9.52 -10.81 12.87
C GLY A 552 -9.85 -11.77 14.03
N VAL A 553 -9.14 -12.90 14.14
CA VAL A 553 -9.34 -13.94 15.17
C VAL A 553 -8.17 -13.92 16.16
N THR A 554 -8.46 -13.97 17.46
CA THR A 554 -7.46 -14.14 18.53
C THR A 554 -7.18 -15.62 18.77
N TRP A 555 -5.92 -15.98 19.04
CA TRP A 555 -5.57 -17.36 19.33
C TRP A 555 -6.30 -17.91 20.56
N SER A 556 -6.94 -19.07 20.39
CA SER A 556 -7.42 -19.93 21.46
C SER A 556 -6.76 -21.31 21.35
N ASN A 557 -6.37 -21.92 22.47
CA ASN A 557 -5.75 -23.24 22.47
C ASN A 557 -6.65 -24.26 21.74
N LEU A 558 -6.06 -25.02 20.81
CA LEU A 558 -6.79 -25.96 19.96
C LEU A 558 -6.92 -27.29 20.70
N ALA A 559 -8.09 -27.55 21.26
CA ALA A 559 -8.41 -28.85 21.84
C ALA A 559 -8.86 -29.81 20.75
N LEU A 560 -7.95 -30.68 20.28
CA LEU A 560 -8.20 -31.60 19.17
C LEU A 560 -8.40 -33.02 19.67
N THR A 561 -9.42 -33.70 19.15
CA THR A 561 -9.59 -35.15 19.30
C THR A 561 -8.82 -35.90 18.22
N ALA A 562 -8.55 -37.19 18.42
CA ALA A 562 -7.97 -38.05 17.37
C ALA A 562 -8.82 -38.13 16.07
N ALA A 563 -10.11 -37.78 16.14
CA ALA A 563 -11.02 -37.76 14.99
C ALA A 563 -11.03 -36.42 14.23
N SER A 564 -10.42 -35.37 14.78
CA SER A 564 -10.46 -34.01 14.20
C SER A 564 -9.87 -34.02 12.79
N ASN A 565 -10.58 -33.46 11.81
CA ASN A 565 -10.08 -33.43 10.45
C ASN A 565 -9.29 -32.16 10.21
N ILE A 566 -8.02 -32.34 9.83
CA ILE A 566 -7.10 -31.26 9.48
C ILE A 566 -6.94 -31.30 7.97
N THR A 567 -7.14 -30.17 7.30
CA THR A 567 -7.07 -30.08 5.84
C THR A 567 -5.99 -29.11 5.47
N LEU A 568 -5.00 -29.54 4.68
CA LEU A 568 -4.08 -28.63 4.00
C LEU A 568 -4.88 -27.87 2.95
N GLU A 569 -4.98 -26.56 3.08
CA GLU A 569 -5.67 -25.72 2.09
C GLU A 569 -4.74 -25.44 0.90
N ALA A 570 -5.24 -24.68 -0.09
CA ALA A 570 -4.50 -24.38 -1.30
C ALA A 570 -3.09 -23.83 -0.99
N TYR A 571 -2.09 -24.45 -1.60
CA TYR A 571 -0.67 -24.21 -1.36
C TYR A 571 0.12 -24.60 -2.62
N LEU A 572 1.10 -23.80 -3.00
CA LEU A 572 2.02 -24.12 -4.08
C LEU A 572 3.48 -23.83 -3.69
N ARG A 573 4.41 -24.47 -4.40
CA ARG A 573 5.79 -24.00 -4.48
C ARG A 573 5.97 -23.27 -5.80
N LEU A 574 6.38 -22.01 -5.73
CA LEU A 574 6.70 -21.20 -6.90
C LEU A 574 8.21 -21.17 -7.08
N HIS A 575 8.68 -21.68 -8.20
CA HIS A 575 10.06 -21.58 -8.64
C HIS A 575 10.20 -20.30 -9.47
N SER A 576 11.15 -19.44 -9.11
CA SER A 576 11.48 -18.25 -9.91
C SER A 576 12.97 -18.24 -10.22
N THR A 577 13.31 -18.32 -11.50
CA THR A 577 14.70 -18.36 -11.97
C THR A 577 15.04 -17.07 -12.71
N GLY A 578 15.80 -16.19 -12.07
CA GLY A 578 16.28 -14.94 -12.66
C GLY A 578 17.54 -15.14 -13.49
N THR A 579 17.56 -14.60 -14.70
CA THR A 579 18.68 -14.68 -15.65
C THR A 579 19.08 -13.28 -16.13
N PRO A 580 20.22 -12.74 -15.66
CA PRO A 580 20.70 -11.44 -16.12
C PRO A 580 21.28 -11.52 -17.54
N PRO A 581 21.40 -10.40 -18.27
CA PRO A 581 21.90 -10.39 -19.65
C PRO A 581 23.32 -10.95 -19.75
N GLY A 582 23.47 -12.13 -20.36
CA GLY A 582 24.77 -12.80 -20.53
C GLY A 582 25.40 -13.32 -19.23
N GLY A 583 24.67 -13.38 -18.12
CA GLY A 583 25.16 -13.91 -16.84
C GLY A 583 24.54 -15.26 -16.45
N MET A 584 24.93 -15.77 -15.28
CA MET A 584 24.46 -17.07 -14.77
C MET A 584 23.07 -16.93 -14.14
N ALA A 585 22.20 -17.92 -14.39
CA ALA A 585 20.87 -17.98 -13.81
C ALA A 585 20.91 -18.34 -12.31
N ARG A 586 19.98 -17.79 -11.53
CA ARG A 586 19.77 -18.13 -10.12
C ARG A 586 18.30 -18.43 -9.86
N GLU A 587 18.03 -19.59 -9.27
CA GLU A 587 16.69 -19.99 -8.81
C GLU A 587 16.47 -19.58 -7.36
N VAL A 588 15.24 -19.17 -7.07
CA VAL A 588 14.69 -18.95 -5.73
C VAL A 588 13.35 -19.66 -5.66
N ILE A 589 13.11 -20.41 -4.58
CA ILE A 589 11.89 -21.19 -4.39
C ILE A 589 11.05 -20.57 -3.28
N TYR A 590 9.79 -20.26 -3.58
CA TYR A 590 8.83 -19.68 -2.64
C TYR A 590 7.80 -20.72 -2.23
N ASN A 591 7.66 -20.94 -0.92
CA ASN A 591 6.68 -21.85 -0.33
C ASN A 591 5.44 -21.05 0.07
N VAL A 592 4.39 -21.11 -0.76
CA VAL A 592 3.29 -20.12 -0.79
C VAL A 592 1.96 -20.77 -0.42
N PRO A 593 1.41 -20.48 0.78
CA PRO A 593 0.00 -20.72 1.04
C PRO A 593 -0.88 -19.74 0.25
N ILE A 594 -2.02 -20.21 -0.23
CA ILE A 594 -2.99 -19.40 -0.98
C ILE A 594 -4.21 -19.21 -0.09
N GLY A 595 -4.54 -17.97 0.22
CA GLY A 595 -5.65 -17.64 1.09
C GLY A 595 -6.27 -16.31 0.73
N TRP A 596 -7.27 -15.89 1.52
CA TRP A 596 -7.97 -14.63 1.28
C TRP A 596 -7.03 -13.44 1.54
N ILE A 597 -6.94 -12.54 0.57
CA ILE A 597 -6.22 -11.27 0.68
C ILE A 597 -7.23 -10.15 0.48
N LEU A 598 -7.21 -9.20 1.42
CA LEU A 598 -7.90 -7.92 1.25
C LEU A 598 -7.19 -7.11 0.13
N GLY A 599 -7.87 -6.85 -0.99
CA GLY A 599 -7.44 -5.83 -1.97
C GLY A 599 -7.21 -6.31 -3.40
N GLY A 600 -7.79 -7.43 -3.83
CA GLY A 600 -7.79 -7.84 -5.25
C GLY A 600 -8.85 -8.90 -5.53
N GLY A 601 -9.26 -9.07 -6.80
CA GLY A 601 -10.40 -9.92 -7.19
C GLY A 601 -11.72 -9.15 -7.42
N ASN A 602 -12.85 -9.88 -7.46
CA ASN A 602 -14.20 -9.33 -7.65
C ASN A 602 -14.65 -8.51 -6.43
N PHE A 603 -15.62 -7.62 -6.64
CA PHE A 603 -16.23 -6.85 -5.55
C PHE A 603 -17.16 -7.75 -4.72
N SER A 604 -17.12 -7.56 -3.40
CA SER A 604 -18.10 -8.13 -2.47
C SER A 604 -18.54 -7.08 -1.46
N LYS A 605 -19.82 -7.12 -1.06
CA LYS A 605 -20.34 -6.26 -0.01
C LYS A 605 -19.76 -6.65 1.34
N GLU A 606 -19.10 -5.70 1.97
CA GLU A 606 -18.67 -5.78 3.36
C GLU A 606 -19.59 -4.94 4.22
N GLN A 607 -19.96 -5.47 5.39
CA GLN A 607 -20.93 -4.88 6.29
C GLN A 607 -20.36 -4.75 7.70
N TYR A 608 -20.73 -3.66 8.35
CA TYR A 608 -20.52 -3.40 9.76
C TYR A 608 -21.83 -2.96 10.39
N GLN A 609 -22.04 -3.36 11.64
CA GLN A 609 -23.18 -2.95 12.45
C GLN A 609 -22.75 -2.70 13.88
N ASP A 610 -23.39 -1.74 14.54
CA ASP A 610 -23.18 -1.41 15.94
C ASP A 610 -24.54 -1.20 16.63
N THR A 611 -24.76 -1.93 17.72
CA THR A 611 -25.93 -1.79 18.61
C THR A 611 -25.58 -0.95 19.85
N PHE A 612 -24.50 -0.17 19.78
CA PHE A 612 -23.93 0.67 20.83
C PHE A 612 -23.70 -0.05 22.17
N ALA A 613 -23.19 -1.28 22.12
CA ALA A 613 -22.75 -1.99 23.33
C ALA A 613 -21.56 -1.28 24.01
N ASN A 614 -20.75 -0.58 23.22
CA ASN A 614 -19.65 0.30 23.66
C ASN A 614 -19.35 1.31 22.54
N LEU A 615 -18.44 2.27 22.79
CA LEU A 615 -18.06 3.30 21.82
C LEU A 615 -16.68 3.06 21.19
N SER A 616 -16.16 1.83 21.17
CA SER A 616 -14.79 1.54 20.69
C SER A 616 -14.55 1.83 19.20
N ALA A 617 -15.61 1.81 18.40
CA ALA A 617 -15.58 2.15 16.98
C ALA A 617 -15.86 3.64 16.70
N TRP A 618 -15.87 4.49 17.72
CA TRP A 618 -16.21 5.91 17.63
C TRP A 618 -15.09 6.76 18.24
N TYR A 619 -14.89 7.98 17.72
CA TYR A 619 -13.89 8.88 18.26
C TYR A 619 -14.40 9.54 19.55
N THR A 620 -13.94 9.03 20.69
CA THR A 620 -14.28 9.56 22.02
C THR A 620 -13.08 10.27 22.65
N GLY A 621 -13.16 11.57 22.95
CA GLY A 621 -12.13 12.23 23.78
C GLY A 621 -11.89 13.71 23.48
N SER A 622 -11.77 14.12 22.21
CA SER A 622 -11.41 15.49 21.85
C SER A 622 -12.20 16.07 20.68
N SER A 623 -12.43 17.39 20.71
CA SER A 623 -13.07 18.13 19.61
C SER A 623 -12.23 18.17 18.34
N SER A 624 -10.91 18.00 18.44
CA SER A 624 -10.01 17.83 17.29
C SER A 624 -10.23 16.55 16.50
N GLU A 625 -10.90 15.56 17.10
CA GLU A 625 -11.27 14.29 16.45
C GLU A 625 -12.75 14.27 16.02
N GLY A 626 -13.41 15.43 16.06
CA GLY A 626 -14.82 15.58 15.66
C GLY A 626 -15.84 15.29 16.77
N HIS A 627 -15.42 15.03 18.00
CA HIS A 627 -16.32 14.88 19.15
C HIS A 627 -16.77 16.25 19.67
N LEU A 628 -18.03 16.60 19.42
CA LEU A 628 -18.66 17.83 19.91
C LEU A 628 -19.89 17.47 20.75
N GLY A 629 -20.08 18.06 21.92
CA GLY A 629 -21.20 17.69 22.81
C GLY A 629 -20.88 16.46 23.69
N GLY A 630 -21.91 15.94 24.37
CA GLY A 630 -21.82 14.81 25.29
C GLY A 630 -22.47 13.56 24.72
N HIS A 631 -21.83 12.40 24.90
CA HIS A 631 -22.29 11.10 24.41
C HIS A 631 -22.04 10.02 25.46
N GLN A 632 -23.01 9.14 25.67
CA GLN A 632 -22.82 7.94 26.50
C GLN A 632 -23.61 6.76 25.94
N VAL A 633 -23.30 5.56 26.42
CA VAL A 633 -24.17 4.39 26.20
C VAL A 633 -25.16 4.33 27.36
N ALA A 634 -26.46 4.25 27.04
CA ALA A 634 -27.51 4.10 28.03
C ALA A 634 -28.53 3.04 27.57
N THR A 635 -29.38 2.59 28.49
CA THR A 635 -30.47 1.67 28.18
C THR A 635 -31.70 2.47 27.76
N ALA A 636 -32.13 2.32 26.52
CA ALA A 636 -33.39 2.85 26.01
C ALA A 636 -34.27 1.68 25.52
N ASP A 637 -35.55 1.67 25.87
CA ASP A 637 -36.50 0.59 25.52
C ASP A 637 -35.96 -0.85 25.76
N GLY A 638 -35.19 -1.04 26.83
CA GLY A 638 -34.71 -2.36 27.28
C GLY A 638 -33.42 -2.88 26.62
N SER A 639 -32.76 -2.13 25.74
CA SER A 639 -31.43 -2.48 25.18
C SER A 639 -30.51 -1.26 25.08
N SER A 640 -29.21 -1.49 24.93
CA SER A 640 -28.18 -0.45 24.81
C SER A 640 -28.40 0.42 23.58
N ALA A 641 -28.28 1.73 23.73
CA ALA A 641 -28.35 2.72 22.67
C ALA A 641 -27.35 3.85 22.98
N LEU A 642 -26.97 4.60 21.95
CA LEU A 642 -26.27 5.86 22.12
C LEU A 642 -27.23 6.92 22.65
N ASP A 643 -26.87 7.54 23.77
CA ASP A 643 -27.59 8.64 24.42
C ASP A 643 -26.79 9.94 24.22
N ILE A 644 -27.45 10.95 23.65
CA ILE A 644 -26.85 12.29 23.51
C ILE A 644 -27.10 13.05 24.81
N THR A 645 -26.04 13.43 25.54
CA THR A 645 -26.15 13.98 26.89
C THR A 645 -25.84 15.45 27.02
N GLY A 646 -25.39 16.09 25.93
CA GLY A 646 -25.13 17.52 25.95
C GLY A 646 -24.83 18.09 24.58
N MET A 647 -25.18 19.36 24.43
CA MET A 647 -24.91 20.14 23.22
C MET A 647 -23.73 21.09 23.43
N ALA A 648 -22.99 21.39 22.36
CA ALA A 648 -21.92 22.38 22.39
C ALA A 648 -22.01 23.37 21.22
N THR A 649 -21.47 24.58 21.42
CA THR A 649 -21.50 25.64 20.40
C THR A 649 -20.46 25.36 19.32
N ALA A 650 -20.88 25.35 18.05
CA ALA A 650 -19.96 25.34 16.93
C ALA A 650 -19.34 26.75 16.76
N SER A 651 -18.04 26.87 17.04
CA SER A 651 -17.25 28.13 17.07
C SER A 651 -17.65 29.15 15.99
N THR A 652 -18.11 30.34 16.42
CA THR A 652 -18.18 31.57 15.60
C THR A 652 -17.49 32.69 16.37
N SER A 653 -16.40 33.24 15.86
CA SER A 653 -15.61 34.28 16.55
C SER A 653 -16.36 35.63 16.65
N GLY A 654 -16.15 36.36 17.76
CA GLY A 654 -16.60 37.74 17.97
C GLY A 654 -17.69 37.94 19.03
N VAL A 655 -18.31 39.13 19.06
CA VAL A 655 -19.39 39.49 20.00
C VAL A 655 -20.64 38.58 19.81
N GLY A 656 -20.79 37.97 18.63
CA GLY A 656 -21.78 36.92 18.37
C GLY A 656 -21.56 35.63 19.18
N ALA A 657 -20.31 35.28 19.53
CA ALA A 657 -19.99 34.16 20.43
C ALA A 657 -20.48 34.42 21.86
N PHE A 658 -20.38 35.68 22.30
CA PHE A 658 -20.83 36.12 23.63
C PHE A 658 -22.36 36.14 23.74
N PHE A 659 -23.08 36.56 22.69
CA PHE A 659 -24.55 36.47 22.63
C PHE A 659 -25.06 35.04 22.42
N SER A 660 -24.37 34.20 21.63
CA SER A 660 -24.66 32.76 21.47
C SER A 660 -24.51 32.01 22.80
N TRP A 661 -23.47 32.32 23.59
CA TRP A 661 -23.27 31.80 24.95
C TRP A 661 -24.38 32.21 25.95
N LEU A 662 -24.98 33.40 25.79
CA LEU A 662 -26.08 33.88 26.63
C LEU A 662 -27.47 33.35 26.22
N THR A 663 -27.64 32.86 24.99
CA THR A 663 -28.95 32.54 24.40
C THR A 663 -29.13 31.11 23.90
N GLY A 664 -28.07 30.29 23.85
CA GLY A 664 -28.13 28.89 23.41
C GLY A 664 -28.09 28.68 21.89
N SER A 665 -28.03 29.74 21.09
CA SER A 665 -28.12 29.66 19.63
C SER A 665 -26.90 28.97 18.98
N ASN A 666 -27.16 28.12 17.96
CA ASN A 666 -26.19 27.32 17.19
C ASN A 666 -25.49 26.18 17.97
N GLN A 667 -26.28 25.36 18.65
CA GLN A 667 -25.84 24.19 19.41
C GLN A 667 -25.88 22.91 18.57
N TRP A 668 -24.80 22.12 18.66
CA TRP A 668 -24.59 20.89 17.91
C TRP A 668 -23.99 19.81 18.81
N SER A 669 -24.33 18.55 18.52
CA SER A 669 -23.61 17.39 19.04
C SER A 669 -23.19 16.51 17.87
N THR A 670 -21.93 16.09 17.83
CA THR A 670 -21.39 15.19 16.79
C THR A 670 -20.49 14.12 17.39
N LEU A 671 -20.65 12.89 16.90
CA LEU A 671 -19.78 11.76 17.21
C LEU A 671 -19.36 11.07 15.92
N PHE A 672 -18.08 11.16 15.57
CA PHE A 672 -17.55 10.58 14.34
C PHE A 672 -17.24 9.09 14.49
N PHE A 673 -17.59 8.34 13.46
CA PHE A 673 -17.34 6.91 13.32
C PHE A 673 -15.91 6.66 12.84
N ASN A 674 -15.18 5.81 13.56
CA ASN A 674 -13.82 5.40 13.22
C ASN A 674 -13.86 4.17 12.30
N TRP A 675 -14.23 4.38 11.04
CA TRP A 675 -14.28 3.33 10.04
C TRP A 675 -12.92 2.65 9.81
N GLY A 676 -11.80 3.33 10.07
CA GLY A 676 -10.45 2.77 9.95
C GLY A 676 -10.15 1.62 10.94
N ALA A 677 -10.92 1.51 12.03
CA ALA A 677 -10.82 0.43 13.00
C ALA A 677 -11.74 -0.77 12.67
N THR A 678 -12.41 -0.78 11.53
CA THR A 678 -13.43 -1.78 11.16
C THR A 678 -13.11 -2.50 9.85
N ASN A 679 -13.88 -3.55 9.53
CA ASN A 679 -13.79 -4.27 8.26
C ASN A 679 -14.31 -3.46 7.05
N VAL A 680 -15.11 -2.41 7.30
CA VAL A 680 -15.69 -1.52 6.28
C VAL A 680 -14.79 -0.29 6.04
N ASN A 681 -13.65 -0.51 5.39
CA ASN A 681 -12.66 0.54 5.18
C ASN A 681 -12.97 1.42 3.95
N LEU A 682 -13.37 2.67 4.19
CA LEU A 682 -13.71 3.63 3.13
C LEU A 682 -12.51 3.97 2.22
N ALA A 683 -11.29 4.04 2.77
CA ALA A 683 -10.10 4.29 1.98
C ALA A 683 -9.84 3.19 0.95
N ARG A 684 -10.08 1.95 1.37
CA ARG A 684 -9.95 0.81 0.49
C ARG A 684 -11.07 0.77 -0.55
N GLY A 685 -12.32 1.00 -0.17
CA GLY A 685 -13.42 1.09 -1.15
C GLY A 685 -13.17 2.15 -2.22
N TRP A 686 -12.64 3.32 -1.82
CA TRP A 686 -12.22 4.37 -2.75
C TRP A 686 -11.11 3.90 -3.71
N SER A 687 -10.09 3.22 -3.20
CA SER A 687 -8.98 2.71 -4.03
C SER A 687 -9.45 1.60 -4.98
N ASP A 688 -10.24 0.65 -4.48
CA ASP A 688 -10.73 -0.51 -5.22
C ASP A 688 -11.63 -0.06 -6.40
N ALA A 689 -12.40 1.00 -6.20
CA ALA A 689 -13.27 1.59 -7.21
C ALA A 689 -12.57 2.64 -8.11
N GLU A 690 -11.25 2.78 -8.06
CA GLU A 690 -10.46 3.75 -8.85
C GLU A 690 -10.85 5.21 -8.60
N GLY A 691 -11.01 5.55 -7.33
CA GLY A 691 -11.22 6.90 -6.88
C GLY A 691 -12.67 7.30 -6.78
N PHE A 692 -13.60 6.35 -6.70
CA PHE A 692 -15.02 6.59 -6.48
C PHE A 692 -15.42 6.00 -5.13
N LEU A 693 -16.30 6.68 -4.38
CA LEU A 693 -16.71 6.18 -3.08
C LEU A 693 -18.24 6.07 -2.99
N SER A 694 -18.73 4.84 -2.93
CA SER A 694 -20.15 4.51 -2.82
C SER A 694 -20.39 3.60 -1.61
N TYR A 695 -21.42 3.89 -0.83
CA TYR A 695 -21.77 3.11 0.37
C TYR A 695 -23.23 3.34 0.77
N ASP A 696 -23.79 2.35 1.46
CA ASP A 696 -25.07 2.43 2.14
C ASP A 696 -24.83 2.55 3.64
N LEU A 697 -25.59 3.41 4.31
CA LEU A 697 -25.58 3.50 5.77
C LEU A 697 -27.00 3.55 6.31
N GLN A 698 -27.19 3.05 7.52
CA GLN A 698 -28.46 3.15 8.21
C GLN A 698 -28.30 3.41 9.69
N PHE A 699 -29.33 3.99 10.30
CA PHE A 699 -29.41 4.17 11.74
C PHE A 699 -30.87 4.26 12.17
N LYS A 700 -31.12 3.97 13.45
CA LYS A 700 -32.41 4.20 14.11
C LYS A 700 -32.29 5.35 15.09
N MET A 701 -33.35 6.13 15.22
CA MET A 701 -33.42 7.26 16.14
C MET A 701 -34.62 7.13 17.07
N TYR A 702 -34.50 7.56 18.32
CA TYR A 702 -35.61 7.62 19.26
C TYR A 702 -35.63 8.94 20.02
N ASP A 703 -36.81 9.56 20.11
CA ASP A 703 -37.07 10.75 20.89
C ASP A 703 -38.10 10.42 21.99
N PRO A 704 -37.67 10.27 23.26
CA PRO A 704 -38.52 9.89 24.38
C PRO A 704 -39.36 11.04 24.96
N ASP A 705 -38.97 12.31 24.79
CA ASP A 705 -39.71 13.47 25.36
C ASP A 705 -40.37 14.34 24.28
N GLN A 706 -41.37 13.73 23.65
CA GLN A 706 -42.26 14.41 22.70
C GLN A 706 -43.53 14.98 23.37
N GLY A 707 -43.51 15.04 24.70
CA GLY A 707 -44.61 15.54 25.53
C GLY A 707 -44.42 17.00 25.89
N SER A 708 -43.21 17.33 26.35
CA SER A 708 -42.82 18.66 26.83
C SER A 708 -42.12 19.49 25.75
N ALA A 709 -41.22 18.86 24.97
CA ALA A 709 -40.66 19.35 23.73
C ALA A 709 -41.33 18.63 22.55
N GLN A 710 -41.44 19.27 21.40
CA GLN A 710 -41.93 18.59 20.19
C GLN A 710 -41.01 18.80 19.00
N GLU A 711 -40.06 19.71 19.10
CA GLU A 711 -38.98 19.88 18.15
C GLU A 711 -37.96 18.75 18.29
N PHE A 712 -37.32 18.42 17.17
CA PHE A 712 -36.18 17.50 17.14
C PHE A 712 -35.36 17.78 15.89
N PHE A 713 -34.05 17.57 15.98
CA PHE A 713 -33.15 17.55 14.84
C PHE A 713 -32.09 16.49 15.13
N GLY A 714 -32.21 15.35 14.46
CA GLY A 714 -31.28 14.24 14.64
C GLY A 714 -31.08 13.45 13.36
N GLY A 715 -29.84 13.05 13.12
CA GLY A 715 -29.50 12.14 12.05
C GLY A 715 -28.00 11.91 11.94
N VAL A 716 -27.49 11.88 10.71
CA VAL A 716 -26.09 11.58 10.44
C VAL A 716 -25.49 12.53 9.41
N LEU A 717 -24.22 12.88 9.61
CA LEU A 717 -23.34 13.34 8.55
C LEU A 717 -22.85 12.09 7.83
N PHE A 718 -23.33 11.87 6.61
CA PHE A 718 -22.94 10.67 5.86
C PHE A 718 -21.73 10.90 4.98
N ARG A 719 -21.31 12.14 4.81
CA ARG A 719 -20.05 12.51 4.18
C ARG A 719 -19.57 13.82 4.77
N ALA A 720 -18.36 13.86 5.32
CA ALA A 720 -17.82 15.07 5.92
C ALA A 720 -16.30 15.12 5.74
N ARG A 721 -15.76 16.30 5.49
CA ARG A 721 -14.32 16.53 5.40
C ARG A 721 -13.98 17.95 5.74
N ASN A 722 -12.75 18.18 6.22
CA ASN A 722 -12.27 19.54 6.39
C ASN A 722 -12.15 20.21 5.02
N ASN A 723 -12.44 21.50 4.97
CA ASN A 723 -12.18 22.34 3.82
C ASN A 723 -10.66 22.42 3.54
N ALA A 724 -10.27 23.02 2.41
CA ALA A 724 -8.86 23.11 2.02
C ALA A 724 -7.98 23.89 3.02
N ALA A 725 -8.56 24.80 3.79
CA ALA A 725 -7.86 25.58 4.82
C ALA A 725 -7.76 24.86 6.18
N GLY A 726 -8.51 23.77 6.36
CA GLY A 726 -8.54 23.00 7.61
C GLY A 726 -9.28 23.67 8.76
N ASP A 727 -10.04 24.73 8.49
CA ASP A 727 -10.71 25.59 9.49
C ASP A 727 -12.24 25.49 9.50
N ASP A 728 -12.83 24.75 8.55
CA ASP A 728 -14.26 24.45 8.50
C ASP A 728 -14.51 23.01 8.04
N LEU A 729 -15.68 22.49 8.40
CA LEU A 729 -16.15 21.15 8.04
C LEU A 729 -17.20 21.26 6.92
N ASP A 730 -16.84 20.80 5.73
CA ASP A 730 -17.80 20.60 4.64
C ASP A 730 -18.47 19.23 4.82
N SER A 731 -19.80 19.17 4.72
CA SER A 731 -20.53 17.91 4.90
C SER A 731 -21.84 17.83 4.14
N PHE A 732 -22.26 16.59 3.87
CA PHE A 732 -23.66 16.25 3.64
C PHE A 732 -24.26 15.61 4.89
N GLY A 733 -25.47 16.04 5.23
CA GLY A 733 -26.24 15.52 6.35
C GLY A 733 -27.65 15.11 5.92
N ILE A 734 -28.18 14.12 6.62
CA ILE A 734 -29.59 13.71 6.55
C ILE A 734 -30.16 13.71 7.96
N SER A 735 -31.35 14.27 8.15
CA SER A 735 -31.93 14.38 9.49
C SER A 735 -33.45 14.24 9.47
N PHE A 736 -33.99 13.63 10.53
CA PHE A 736 -35.37 13.85 10.93
C PHE A 736 -35.44 15.21 11.60
N VAL A 737 -36.33 16.08 11.12
CA VAL A 737 -36.45 17.45 11.60
C VAL A 737 -37.88 17.81 11.96
N ARG A 738 -38.00 18.61 13.00
CA ARG A 738 -39.22 19.31 13.38
C ARG A 738 -38.83 20.61 14.07
N TYR A 739 -39.22 21.72 13.46
CA TYR A 739 -38.78 23.05 13.88
C TYR A 739 -39.77 23.71 14.83
N ARG A 740 -39.26 24.62 15.67
CA ARG A 740 -40.04 25.47 16.57
C ARG A 740 -39.79 26.95 16.29
N MET A 741 -40.86 27.73 16.36
CA MET A 741 -40.83 29.19 16.40
C MET A 741 -41.51 29.68 17.66
N THR A 742 -41.09 30.83 18.17
CA THR A 742 -41.55 31.35 19.46
C THR A 742 -42.11 32.75 19.33
N SER A 743 -43.11 33.05 20.17
CA SER A 743 -43.71 34.37 20.33
C SER A 743 -43.90 34.63 21.82
N VAL A 744 -43.42 35.77 22.29
CA VAL A 744 -43.48 36.17 23.71
C VAL A 744 -44.38 37.40 23.84
N PHE A 745 -45.21 37.45 24.88
CA PHE A 745 -46.16 38.55 25.17
C PHE A 745 -47.11 38.88 24.00
N GLY A 746 -47.46 37.89 23.19
CA GLY A 746 -48.33 38.10 22.04
C GLY A 746 -47.66 38.81 20.84
N GLY A 747 -46.35 39.05 20.89
CA GLY A 747 -45.58 39.71 19.84
C GLY A 747 -45.40 38.84 18.58
N SER A 748 -44.64 39.37 17.61
CA SER A 748 -44.31 38.66 16.37
C SER A 748 -43.60 37.33 16.64
N TRP A 749 -43.83 36.36 15.75
CA TRP A 749 -43.07 35.12 15.75
C TRP A 749 -41.60 35.40 15.42
N TYR A 750 -40.69 34.68 16.07
CA TYR A 750 -39.27 34.67 15.72
C TYR A 750 -38.72 33.25 15.79
N TRP A 751 -37.57 33.06 15.15
CA TRP A 751 -36.81 31.81 15.15
C TRP A 751 -35.81 31.83 16.31
N GLU A 752 -35.79 30.80 17.15
CA GLU A 752 -34.99 30.80 18.40
C GLU A 752 -33.48 30.76 18.16
N GLY A 753 -33.04 30.40 16.95
CA GLY A 753 -31.62 30.49 16.54
C GLY A 753 -30.82 29.22 16.82
N ASP A 754 -31.46 28.15 17.28
CA ASP A 754 -30.78 26.91 17.69
C ASP A 754 -30.41 26.01 16.51
N VAL A 755 -31.20 26.07 15.43
CA VAL A 755 -30.89 25.46 14.12
C VAL A 755 -30.77 26.58 13.08
N PRO A 756 -29.81 26.56 12.15
CA PRO A 756 -29.71 27.56 11.09
C PRO A 756 -30.99 27.66 10.26
N THR A 757 -31.52 28.88 10.05
CA THR A 757 -32.72 29.11 9.22
C THR A 757 -32.55 28.66 7.77
N ALA A 758 -31.31 28.63 7.26
CA ALA A 758 -30.99 28.11 5.93
C ALA A 758 -31.22 26.60 5.76
N LEU A 759 -31.47 25.87 6.85
CA LEU A 759 -31.88 24.47 6.84
C LEU A 759 -33.41 24.31 6.78
N ALA A 760 -34.19 25.36 7.05
CA ALA A 760 -35.63 25.34 6.85
C ALA A 760 -35.96 25.57 5.36
N PRO A 761 -36.60 24.61 4.66
CA PRO A 761 -36.89 24.73 3.24
C PRO A 761 -37.70 25.99 2.92
N TYR A 762 -37.25 26.75 1.92
CA TYR A 762 -37.87 28.01 1.46
C TYR A 762 -38.16 29.04 2.58
N TYR A 763 -37.41 29.01 3.68
CA TYR A 763 -37.55 30.01 4.73
C TYR A 763 -37.18 31.40 4.20
N ASN A 764 -38.09 32.35 4.33
CA ASN A 764 -37.90 33.74 3.93
C ASN A 764 -37.95 34.67 5.15
N SER A 765 -38.96 34.51 6.00
CA SER A 765 -39.10 35.28 7.25
C SER A 765 -39.96 34.53 8.27
N ALA A 766 -40.08 35.04 9.49
CA ALA A 766 -41.01 34.45 10.47
C ALA A 766 -42.50 34.54 10.05
N ALA A 767 -42.86 35.51 9.20
CA ALA A 767 -44.21 35.61 8.64
C ALA A 767 -44.43 34.66 7.46
N ASP A 768 -43.34 34.28 6.78
CA ASP A 768 -43.30 33.35 5.64
C ASP A 768 -42.22 32.28 5.89
N PRO A 769 -42.48 31.35 6.85
CA PRO A 769 -41.47 30.41 7.32
C PRO A 769 -41.31 29.17 6.41
N GLY A 770 -41.95 29.15 5.23
CA GLY A 770 -41.86 28.08 4.25
C GLY A 770 -42.91 26.96 4.42
N PRO A 771 -42.88 25.95 3.52
CA PRO A 771 -43.95 24.97 3.34
C PRO A 771 -44.11 23.95 4.48
N LEU A 772 -43.11 23.81 5.36
CA LEU A 772 -43.22 22.90 6.51
C LEU A 772 -44.10 23.46 7.63
N PHE A 773 -44.37 24.76 7.64
CA PHE A 773 -45.26 25.39 8.60
C PHE A 773 -46.62 25.63 7.96
N LEU A 774 -47.55 24.72 8.23
CA LEU A 774 -48.91 24.82 7.71
C LEU A 774 -49.60 26.12 8.20
N SER A 775 -50.50 26.64 7.35
CA SER A 775 -51.22 27.90 7.60
C SER A 775 -52.35 27.77 8.61
N ASP A 776 -52.74 26.54 8.95
CA ASP A 776 -53.73 26.25 9.97
C ASP A 776 -53.14 26.40 11.39
N SER A 777 -53.98 26.70 12.38
CA SER A 777 -53.57 26.89 13.78
C SER A 777 -53.09 25.60 14.47
N ASN A 778 -52.58 24.62 13.73
CA ASN A 778 -52.45 23.22 14.12
C ASN A 778 -51.18 22.87 14.91
N SER A 779 -50.48 23.86 15.46
CA SER A 779 -49.32 23.58 16.30
C SER A 779 -49.01 24.68 17.33
N GLU A 780 -49.95 25.59 17.60
CA GLU A 780 -49.73 26.62 18.61
C GLU A 780 -49.90 26.04 20.03
N ILE A 781 -48.80 25.95 20.78
CA ILE A 781 -48.81 25.54 22.19
C ILE A 781 -48.55 26.75 23.06
N ARG A 782 -49.39 26.96 24.08
CA ARG A 782 -49.24 28.05 25.06
C ARG A 782 -48.53 27.53 26.31
N SER A 783 -47.50 28.25 26.76
CA SER A 783 -46.68 27.90 27.93
C SER A 783 -46.38 29.14 28.80
N GLY A 784 -46.01 28.91 30.07
CA GLY A 784 -45.70 29.95 31.08
C GLY A 784 -46.89 30.45 31.91
N PHE A 785 -46.60 31.24 32.96
CA PHE A 785 -47.64 31.88 33.80
C PHE A 785 -48.51 32.82 32.93
N LEU A 786 -49.83 32.60 32.91
CA LEU A 786 -50.82 33.27 32.06
C LEU A 786 -50.74 32.96 30.54
N GLY A 787 -49.93 31.98 30.10
CA GLY A 787 -49.86 31.56 28.69
C GLY A 787 -49.24 32.61 27.74
N LEU A 788 -48.27 33.36 28.26
CA LEU A 788 -47.62 34.48 27.58
C LEU A 788 -46.56 34.07 26.55
N ILE A 789 -46.09 32.81 26.58
CA ILE A 789 -45.19 32.23 25.58
C ILE A 789 -46.00 31.30 24.68
N ARG A 790 -45.81 31.45 23.37
CA ARG A 790 -46.44 30.62 22.35
C ARG A 790 -45.38 29.97 21.48
N TYR A 791 -45.57 28.69 21.18
CA TYR A 791 -44.72 27.92 20.27
C TYR A 791 -45.51 27.51 19.04
N LYS A 792 -44.91 27.64 17.86
CA LYS A 792 -45.45 27.11 16.59
C LYS A 792 -44.48 26.08 16.04
N TYR A 793 -44.98 24.88 15.72
CA TYR A 793 -44.17 23.79 15.20
C TYR A 793 -44.40 23.54 13.71
N SER A 794 -43.35 23.14 13.00
CA SER A 794 -43.48 22.62 11.63
C SER A 794 -44.11 21.22 11.64
N VAL A 795 -44.51 20.69 10.48
CA VAL A 795 -44.69 19.23 10.34
C VAL A 795 -43.34 18.53 10.46
N PRO A 796 -43.28 17.27 10.91
CA PRO A 796 -42.06 16.48 10.83
C PRO A 796 -41.63 16.31 9.38
N ALA A 797 -40.33 16.27 9.12
CA ALA A 797 -39.80 16.07 7.78
C ALA A 797 -38.50 15.26 7.80
N ILE A 798 -38.20 14.64 6.65
CA ILE A 798 -36.86 14.17 6.32
C ILE A 798 -36.18 15.30 5.55
N LEU A 799 -35.00 15.71 6.00
CA LEU A 799 -34.24 16.82 5.42
C LEU A 799 -32.86 16.34 4.99
N LEU A 800 -32.59 16.39 3.70
CA LEU A 800 -31.23 16.31 3.16
C LEU A 800 -30.64 17.72 3.11
N TRP A 801 -29.41 17.90 3.59
CA TRP A 801 -28.76 19.19 3.69
C TRP A 801 -27.25 19.11 3.47
N GLU A 802 -26.63 20.25 3.18
CA GLU A 802 -25.18 20.41 3.11
C GLU A 802 -24.71 21.54 4.02
N ARG A 803 -23.49 21.40 4.52
CA ARG A 803 -22.68 22.51 4.99
C ARG A 803 -21.48 22.63 4.06
N ARG A 804 -21.24 23.83 3.53
CA ARG A 804 -20.10 24.06 2.65
C ARG A 804 -19.63 25.51 2.76
N ASP A 805 -18.32 25.71 2.83
CA ASP A 805 -17.69 27.04 2.86
C ASP A 805 -18.32 27.93 3.96
N GLY A 806 -18.53 27.37 5.15
CA GLY A 806 -19.13 28.03 6.33
C GLY A 806 -20.65 28.16 6.31
N ASN A 807 -21.32 27.76 5.22
CA ASN A 807 -22.73 28.00 4.99
C ASN A 807 -23.55 26.71 5.04
N PHE A 808 -24.68 26.76 5.75
CA PHE A 808 -25.67 25.70 5.73
C PHE A 808 -26.67 25.89 4.58
N ARG A 809 -27.15 24.78 4.02
CA ARG A 809 -28.17 24.79 2.97
C ARG A 809 -28.99 23.51 2.99
N TRP A 810 -30.32 23.64 2.97
CA TRP A 810 -31.19 22.51 2.66
C TRP A 810 -31.03 22.10 1.19
N LEU A 811 -30.96 20.80 0.92
CA LEU A 811 -30.85 20.24 -0.44
C LEU A 811 -32.16 19.64 -0.92
N ALA A 812 -32.85 18.88 -0.07
CA ALA A 812 -34.17 18.31 -0.39
C ALA A 812 -34.95 18.03 0.87
N TYR A 813 -36.28 18.02 0.79
CA TYR A 813 -37.13 17.68 1.93
C TYR A 813 -38.34 16.83 1.55
N LYS A 814 -38.78 16.02 2.51
CA LYS A 814 -40.04 15.26 2.47
C LYS A 814 -40.84 15.56 3.72
N ALA A 815 -41.99 16.21 3.57
CA ALA A 815 -42.92 16.45 4.65
C ALA A 815 -43.64 15.15 5.02
N LEU A 816 -43.74 14.86 6.31
CA LEU A 816 -44.40 13.68 6.86
C LEU A 816 -45.75 14.10 7.47
N THR A 817 -46.74 14.31 6.61
CA THR A 817 -48.08 14.75 7.00
C THR A 817 -48.98 13.56 7.38
N GLY A 818 -49.77 13.70 8.44
CA GLY A 818 -50.61 12.62 8.96
C GLY A 818 -49.81 11.45 9.54
N SER A 819 -50.33 10.22 9.40
CA SER A 819 -49.73 8.99 9.94
C SER A 819 -49.42 7.94 8.87
N THR A 820 -49.55 8.27 7.59
CA THR A 820 -49.44 7.30 6.48
C THR A 820 -48.03 6.78 6.26
N SER A 821 -47.01 7.51 6.70
CA SER A 821 -45.61 7.10 6.58
C SER A 821 -45.23 5.98 7.54
N GLY A 822 -46.03 5.70 8.58
CA GLY A 822 -45.72 4.71 9.62
C GLY A 822 -44.63 5.13 10.61
N ILE A 823 -43.83 6.17 10.30
CA ILE A 823 -42.75 6.69 11.15
C ILE A 823 -43.14 7.94 11.94
N VAL A 824 -44.33 8.49 11.66
CA VAL A 824 -44.91 9.64 12.35
C VAL A 824 -46.36 9.32 12.69
N THR A 825 -46.81 9.79 13.85
CA THR A 825 -48.21 9.75 14.26
C THR A 825 -48.76 11.16 14.37
N TYR A 826 -49.99 11.36 13.91
CA TYR A 826 -50.75 12.60 14.07
C TYR A 826 -52.02 12.35 14.91
N THR A 827 -52.21 13.16 15.94
CA THR A 827 -53.40 13.13 16.80
C THR A 827 -54.22 14.39 16.59
N ASP A 828 -55.43 14.24 16.03
CA ASP A 828 -56.28 15.38 15.67
C ASP A 828 -56.85 16.14 16.88
N SER A 829 -57.20 15.44 17.97
CA SER A 829 -57.79 16.06 19.17
C SER A 829 -56.93 17.14 19.80
N ASN A 830 -55.61 16.99 19.74
CA ASN A 830 -54.63 17.94 20.27
C ASN A 830 -53.76 18.57 19.18
N LYS A 831 -54.00 18.23 17.91
CA LYS A 831 -53.23 18.69 16.73
C LYS A 831 -51.71 18.49 16.93
N ARG A 832 -51.31 17.28 17.35
CA ARG A 832 -49.91 16.96 17.67
C ARG A 832 -49.36 15.89 16.75
N TYR A 833 -48.13 16.12 16.30
CA TYR A 833 -47.33 15.13 15.61
C TYR A 833 -46.29 14.55 16.56
N ARG A 834 -45.97 13.28 16.39
CA ARG A 834 -44.89 12.59 17.09
C ARG A 834 -44.14 11.66 16.15
N LEU A 835 -42.83 11.62 16.25
CA LEU A 835 -41.99 10.56 15.70
C LEU A 835 -42.29 9.25 16.44
N THR A 836 -42.44 8.15 15.72
CA THR A 836 -42.56 6.83 16.34
C THR A 836 -41.24 6.42 17.01
N SER A 837 -41.26 5.40 17.87
CA SER A 837 -40.02 4.86 18.41
C SER A 837 -39.20 4.15 17.33
N TRP A 838 -37.89 4.42 17.29
CA TRP A 838 -36.89 3.76 16.44
C TRP A 838 -37.14 3.74 14.92
N PRO A 839 -37.69 4.79 14.26
CA PRO A 839 -37.69 4.82 12.80
C PRO A 839 -36.26 4.68 12.27
N THR A 840 -36.12 3.90 11.21
CA THR A 840 -34.85 3.73 10.50
C THR A 840 -34.78 4.74 9.37
N MET A 841 -33.60 5.35 9.20
CA MET A 841 -33.23 6.05 7.98
C MET A 841 -32.04 5.35 7.34
N LEU A 842 -32.11 5.13 6.03
CA LEU A 842 -31.03 4.55 5.23
C LEU A 842 -30.66 5.53 4.11
N VAL A 843 -29.36 5.76 3.94
CA VAL A 843 -28.80 6.57 2.85
C VAL A 843 -28.06 5.65 1.92
N ARG A 844 -28.37 5.74 0.63
CA ARG A 844 -27.56 5.17 -0.45
C ARG A 844 -26.83 6.31 -1.13
N LEU A 845 -25.52 6.37 -0.92
CA LEU A 845 -24.64 7.30 -1.61
C LEU A 845 -23.92 6.55 -2.72
N VAL A 846 -24.23 6.90 -3.97
CA VAL A 846 -23.54 6.38 -5.15
C VAL A 846 -22.75 7.51 -5.78
N GLU A 847 -21.44 7.34 -5.88
CA GLU A 847 -20.56 8.26 -6.60
C GLU A 847 -20.04 7.58 -7.86
N GLY A 848 -20.25 8.22 -9.01
CA GLY A 848 -19.87 7.65 -10.29
C GLY A 848 -19.98 8.66 -11.43
N GLN A 849 -19.59 8.23 -12.63
CA GLN A 849 -19.82 8.99 -13.86
C GLN A 849 -21.11 8.52 -14.54
N SER A 850 -21.89 9.46 -15.08
CA SER A 850 -23.12 9.13 -15.78
C SER A 850 -22.84 8.66 -17.21
N LEU A 851 -23.57 7.65 -17.66
CA LEU A 851 -23.64 7.26 -19.06
C LEU A 851 -25.11 7.15 -19.46
N ALA A 852 -25.54 8.00 -20.40
CA ALA A 852 -26.87 7.85 -20.97
C ALA A 852 -26.98 6.53 -21.74
N PHE A 853 -28.11 5.84 -21.65
CA PHE A 853 -28.42 4.64 -22.43
C PHE A 853 -29.81 4.74 -23.06
N GLN A 854 -30.00 3.99 -24.14
CA GLN A 854 -31.25 3.90 -24.90
C GLN A 854 -31.41 2.49 -25.47
N SER A 855 -32.63 2.15 -25.91
CA SER A 855 -32.95 0.83 -26.47
C SER A 855 -32.53 -0.32 -25.55
N GLY A 856 -32.67 -0.12 -24.24
CA GLY A 856 -32.32 -1.09 -23.22
C GLY A 856 -33.42 -2.14 -23.06
N GLY A 857 -33.05 -3.41 -22.95
CA GLY A 857 -34.00 -4.49 -22.72
C GLY A 857 -34.15 -5.50 -23.85
N GLY A 858 -35.27 -6.21 -23.80
CA GLY A 858 -35.66 -7.23 -24.78
C GLY A 858 -35.66 -8.62 -24.18
N ALA A 859 -36.20 -9.59 -24.94
CA ALA A 859 -36.21 -10.98 -24.52
C ALA A 859 -34.80 -11.58 -24.58
N ASP A 860 -34.39 -12.29 -23.55
CA ASP A 860 -33.11 -13.01 -23.49
C ASP A 860 -33.12 -14.36 -24.24
N GLY A 861 -34.27 -14.71 -24.87
CA GLY A 861 -34.47 -15.99 -25.55
C GLY A 861 -34.79 -17.18 -24.64
N SER A 862 -34.72 -17.02 -23.32
CA SER A 862 -35.00 -18.03 -22.29
C SER A 862 -36.21 -17.70 -21.41
N GLY A 863 -36.96 -16.65 -21.78
CA GLY A 863 -38.16 -16.19 -21.06
C GLY A 863 -37.87 -15.09 -20.02
N GLY A 864 -36.63 -14.62 -19.91
CA GLY A 864 -36.23 -13.46 -19.11
C GLY A 864 -36.08 -12.19 -19.93
N THR A 865 -35.58 -11.14 -19.28
CA THR A 865 -35.37 -9.81 -19.85
C THR A 865 -33.90 -9.43 -19.77
N LEU A 866 -33.32 -9.00 -20.88
CA LEU A 866 -31.95 -8.47 -20.91
C LEU A 866 -31.88 -7.18 -20.09
N ARG A 867 -31.29 -7.21 -18.90
CA ARG A 867 -31.17 -6.06 -18.01
C ARG A 867 -29.72 -5.78 -17.68
N ILE A 868 -29.45 -4.53 -17.36
CA ILE A 868 -28.17 -4.14 -16.78
C ILE A 868 -28.44 -3.96 -15.29
N ASN A 869 -27.72 -4.70 -14.46
CA ASN A 869 -27.89 -4.74 -13.01
C ASN A 869 -26.69 -4.11 -12.31
N TYR A 870 -26.82 -3.94 -11.00
CA TYR A 870 -25.72 -3.63 -10.13
C TYR A 870 -24.56 -4.63 -10.30
N ASP A 871 -23.32 -4.14 -10.25
CA ASP A 871 -22.07 -4.94 -10.37
C ASP A 871 -21.77 -5.50 -11.77
N ASP A 872 -22.65 -5.33 -12.76
CA ASP A 872 -22.36 -5.74 -14.13
C ASP A 872 -21.13 -4.97 -14.69
N GLU A 873 -20.19 -5.71 -15.30
CA GLU A 873 -19.17 -5.11 -16.17
C GLU A 873 -19.78 -4.90 -17.56
N ILE A 874 -19.93 -3.63 -17.93
CA ILE A 874 -20.36 -3.26 -19.28
C ILE A 874 -19.16 -3.07 -20.19
N THR A 875 -19.30 -3.55 -21.42
CA THR A 875 -18.31 -3.37 -22.49
C THR A 875 -18.96 -2.72 -23.70
N THR A 876 -18.24 -1.80 -24.34
CA THR A 876 -18.68 -1.24 -25.62
C THR A 876 -18.12 -2.04 -26.78
N ALA A 877 -18.72 -1.93 -27.96
CA ALA A 877 -18.18 -2.54 -29.19
C ALA A 877 -16.75 -2.05 -29.53
N THR A 878 -16.36 -0.87 -29.04
CA THR A 878 -14.99 -0.34 -29.23
C THR A 878 -13.97 -0.91 -28.25
N GLY A 879 -14.38 -1.60 -27.18
CA GLY A 879 -13.48 -2.15 -26.18
C GLY A 879 -13.37 -1.34 -24.88
N ALA A 880 -14.05 -0.20 -24.74
CA ALA A 880 -14.14 0.47 -23.44
C ALA A 880 -14.97 -0.36 -22.45
N LYS A 881 -14.57 -0.32 -21.17
CA LYS A 881 -15.17 -1.08 -20.07
C LYS A 881 -15.51 -0.18 -18.89
N ALA A 882 -16.55 -0.54 -18.15
CA ALA A 882 -16.87 0.09 -16.87
C ALA A 882 -17.73 -0.84 -16.01
N ARG A 883 -17.69 -0.63 -14.70
CA ARG A 883 -18.58 -1.31 -13.74
C ARG A 883 -19.82 -0.46 -13.48
N VAL A 884 -20.99 -1.08 -13.46
CA VAL A 884 -22.25 -0.42 -13.09
C VAL A 884 -22.38 -0.36 -11.57
N ILE A 885 -22.55 0.85 -11.03
CA ILE A 885 -22.76 1.08 -9.61
C ILE A 885 -24.16 1.66 -9.36
N GLY A 886 -24.97 0.92 -8.61
CA GLY A 886 -26.37 1.25 -8.34
C GLY A 886 -27.35 0.85 -9.45
N PRO A 887 -28.66 0.87 -9.15
CA PRO A 887 -29.68 0.50 -10.12
C PRO A 887 -29.76 1.53 -11.26
N PRO A 888 -29.98 1.10 -12.53
CA PRO A 888 -30.17 2.00 -13.65
C PRO A 888 -31.27 3.03 -13.41
N ILE A 889 -30.98 4.31 -13.69
CA ILE A 889 -31.95 5.40 -13.57
C ILE A 889 -32.78 5.46 -14.84
N VAL A 890 -33.90 4.75 -14.88
CA VAL A 890 -34.81 4.70 -16.03
C VAL A 890 -35.70 5.95 -16.05
N THR A 891 -35.76 6.64 -17.18
CA THR A 891 -36.61 7.84 -17.39
C THR A 891 -37.59 7.68 -18.56
N GLY A 892 -37.46 6.61 -19.34
CA GLY A 892 -38.33 6.32 -20.46
C GLY A 892 -38.32 4.84 -20.84
N GLY A 893 -39.41 4.39 -21.48
CA GLY A 893 -39.57 3.01 -21.94
C GLY A 893 -39.60 1.96 -20.83
N ALA A 894 -39.44 0.69 -21.20
CA ALA A 894 -39.40 -0.43 -20.27
C ALA A 894 -38.41 -1.50 -20.74
N TRP A 895 -37.75 -2.16 -19.78
CA TRP A 895 -36.79 -3.24 -20.05
C TRP A 895 -37.45 -4.42 -20.77
N SER A 896 -38.67 -4.81 -20.39
CA SER A 896 -39.39 -5.92 -21.01
C SER A 896 -39.70 -5.70 -22.50
N SER A 897 -39.88 -4.44 -22.92
CA SER A 897 -40.15 -4.09 -24.32
C SER A 897 -38.91 -3.74 -25.14
N GLY A 898 -37.71 -3.75 -24.55
CA GLY A 898 -36.47 -3.36 -25.25
C GLY A 898 -36.39 -1.86 -25.57
N THR A 899 -37.16 -1.03 -24.85
CA THR A 899 -37.24 0.42 -25.11
C THR A 899 -36.74 1.26 -23.94
N ALA A 900 -36.18 0.65 -22.89
CA ALA A 900 -35.69 1.37 -21.72
C ALA A 900 -34.63 2.41 -22.12
N ALA A 901 -34.76 3.61 -21.58
CA ALA A 901 -33.82 4.69 -21.75
C ALA A 901 -33.63 5.42 -20.42
N GLY A 902 -32.41 5.88 -20.17
CA GLY A 902 -32.05 6.39 -18.86
C GLY A 902 -30.57 6.67 -18.70
N THR A 903 -30.11 6.63 -17.46
CA THR A 903 -28.71 6.86 -17.08
C THR A 903 -28.18 5.68 -16.28
N LEU A 904 -27.03 5.14 -16.69
CA LEU A 904 -26.19 4.26 -15.88
C LEU A 904 -25.22 5.12 -15.08
N VAL A 905 -24.88 4.68 -13.87
CA VAL A 905 -23.83 5.31 -13.05
C VAL A 905 -22.67 4.32 -12.97
N LEU A 906 -21.46 4.79 -13.27
CA LEU A 906 -20.32 3.93 -13.56
C LEU A 906 -19.09 4.23 -12.68
N THR A 907 -18.32 3.19 -12.36
CA THR A 907 -16.97 3.22 -11.74
C THR A 907 -16.00 2.32 -12.51
N ASN A 908 -14.72 2.30 -12.11
CA ASN A 908 -13.67 1.46 -12.71
C ASN A 908 -13.66 1.54 -14.24
N ILE A 909 -13.50 2.77 -14.73
CA ILE A 909 -13.75 3.10 -16.13
C ILE A 909 -12.45 2.98 -16.92
N ASP A 910 -12.39 2.00 -17.82
CA ASP A 910 -11.28 1.79 -18.73
C ASP A 910 -11.65 2.23 -20.15
N THR A 911 -10.96 3.26 -20.63
CA THR A 911 -11.08 3.80 -22.00
C THR A 911 -9.79 3.65 -22.81
N THR A 912 -8.85 2.82 -22.35
CA THR A 912 -7.57 2.62 -23.03
C THR A 912 -7.73 1.97 -24.40
N GLN A 913 -8.69 1.05 -24.55
CA GLN A 913 -8.95 0.33 -25.81
C GLN A 913 -10.17 0.86 -26.59
N GLY A 914 -10.96 1.78 -26.06
CA GLY A 914 -12.19 2.25 -26.70
C GLY A 914 -12.82 3.50 -26.06
N ASN A 915 -14.08 3.80 -26.39
CA ASN A 915 -14.81 4.93 -25.84
C ASN A 915 -16.33 4.67 -25.69
N PHE A 916 -16.98 5.53 -24.90
CA PHE A 916 -18.43 5.54 -24.70
C PHE A 916 -19.15 6.56 -25.60
N SER A 917 -18.76 6.66 -26.89
CA SER A 917 -19.47 7.54 -27.85
C SER A 917 -20.93 7.10 -28.04
N ALA A 918 -21.77 7.96 -28.61
CA ALA A 918 -23.19 7.65 -28.85
C ALA A 918 -23.41 6.45 -29.79
N ASN A 919 -24.52 5.74 -29.60
CA ASN A 919 -24.97 4.58 -30.39
C ASN A 919 -24.01 3.36 -30.38
N GLN A 920 -23.12 3.26 -29.40
CA GLN A 920 -22.31 2.07 -29.17
C GLN A 920 -23.15 1.01 -28.47
N ALA A 921 -23.02 -0.25 -28.90
CA ALA A 921 -23.64 -1.37 -28.18
C ALA A 921 -23.06 -1.48 -26.77
N ILE A 922 -23.92 -1.51 -25.76
CA ILE A 922 -23.56 -1.80 -24.37
C ILE A 922 -23.79 -3.29 -24.16
N ARG A 923 -22.72 -4.02 -23.87
CA ARG A 923 -22.75 -5.47 -23.70
C ARG A 923 -22.41 -5.88 -22.28
N VAL A 924 -23.15 -6.86 -21.76
CA VAL A 924 -22.85 -7.61 -20.54
C VAL A 924 -22.67 -9.06 -20.97
N ASP A 925 -21.61 -9.73 -20.52
CA ASP A 925 -21.27 -11.10 -20.96
C ASP A 925 -21.25 -11.28 -22.49
N ASN A 926 -20.78 -10.25 -23.20
CA ASN A 926 -20.73 -10.16 -24.67
C ASN A 926 -22.10 -10.20 -25.38
N VAL A 927 -23.21 -10.14 -24.65
CA VAL A 927 -24.57 -9.98 -25.16
C VAL A 927 -24.95 -8.51 -25.10
N GLN A 928 -25.60 -7.96 -26.13
CA GLN A 928 -26.03 -6.56 -26.13
C GLN A 928 -27.31 -6.36 -25.32
N HIS A 929 -27.26 -5.51 -24.30
CA HIS A 929 -28.39 -5.21 -23.41
C HIS A 929 -28.98 -3.81 -23.66
N ALA A 930 -28.17 -2.89 -24.18
CA ALA A 930 -28.60 -1.53 -24.51
C ALA A 930 -27.67 -0.91 -25.58
N ALA A 931 -27.89 0.36 -25.91
CA ALA A 931 -26.94 1.19 -26.63
C ALA A 931 -26.67 2.50 -25.86
N THR A 932 -25.47 3.06 -26.00
CA THR A 932 -25.14 4.38 -25.43
C THR A 932 -26.02 5.46 -26.06
N GLY A 933 -26.55 6.34 -25.19
CA GLY A 933 -27.31 7.52 -25.58
C GLY A 933 -26.41 8.66 -26.06
N ALA A 934 -27.02 9.80 -26.37
CA ALA A 934 -26.28 11.02 -26.70
C ALA A 934 -25.54 11.57 -25.47
N GLY A 935 -24.38 12.22 -25.68
CA GLY A 935 -23.63 12.93 -24.64
C GLY A 935 -22.41 12.21 -24.07
N GLY A 936 -22.26 10.91 -24.34
CA GLY A 936 -21.11 10.12 -23.89
C GLY A 936 -21.00 10.02 -22.36
N LEU A 937 -19.77 9.87 -21.87
CA LEU A 937 -19.48 9.75 -20.44
C LEU A 937 -19.50 11.13 -19.76
N GLY A 938 -20.35 11.28 -18.74
CA GLY A 938 -20.53 12.49 -17.98
C GLY A 938 -19.50 12.70 -16.86
N ALA A 939 -19.57 13.87 -16.22
CA ALA A 939 -18.71 14.19 -15.08
C ALA A 939 -19.07 13.36 -13.83
N LYS A 940 -18.06 13.15 -12.97
CA LYS A 940 -18.22 12.49 -11.66
C LYS A 940 -19.25 13.25 -10.81
N SER A 941 -20.16 12.54 -10.17
CA SER A 941 -21.24 13.13 -9.37
C SER A 941 -21.69 12.17 -8.26
N ASN A 942 -22.24 12.73 -7.20
CA ASN A 942 -22.98 12.01 -6.15
C ASN A 942 -24.44 11.86 -6.56
N TYR A 943 -24.99 10.66 -6.39
CA TYR A 943 -26.39 10.29 -6.59
C TYR A 943 -26.91 9.75 -5.25
N ILE A 944 -27.71 10.55 -4.58
CA ILE A 944 -28.16 10.29 -3.21
C ILE A 944 -29.61 9.84 -3.24
N ARG A 945 -29.88 8.66 -2.69
CA ARG A 945 -31.23 8.16 -2.41
C ARG A 945 -31.41 7.95 -0.91
N ILE A 946 -32.59 8.26 -0.42
CA ILE A 946 -32.93 8.14 1.00
C ILE A 946 -34.09 7.18 1.14
N TYR A 947 -34.00 6.33 2.16
CA TYR A 947 -35.04 5.38 2.51
C TYR A 947 -35.42 5.50 3.98
N TYR A 948 -36.67 5.16 4.31
CA TYR A 948 -37.14 5.14 5.70
C TYR A 948 -37.95 3.89 6.04
N SER A 949 -37.92 3.44 7.29
CA SER A 949 -38.73 2.32 7.78
C SER A 949 -39.25 2.60 9.19
N ASP A 950 -40.42 2.04 9.53
CA ASP A 950 -40.86 1.92 10.92
C ASP A 950 -40.17 0.74 11.63
N ALA A 951 -40.23 0.74 12.95
CA ALA A 951 -39.76 -0.34 13.82
C ALA A 951 -40.91 -1.11 14.49
N GLY A 952 -42.09 -1.13 13.87
CA GLY A 952 -43.27 -1.85 14.33
C GLY A 952 -43.14 -3.37 14.18
N SER A 953 -44.25 -4.05 13.90
CA SER A 953 -44.29 -5.51 13.79
C SER A 953 -44.96 -6.02 12.51
N SER A 954 -45.08 -5.17 11.49
CA SER A 954 -45.61 -5.56 10.19
C SER A 954 -44.75 -6.66 9.58
N THR A 955 -45.40 -7.72 9.12
CA THR A 955 -44.79 -8.80 8.32
C THR A 955 -45.24 -8.77 6.87
N THR A 956 -46.03 -7.75 6.48
CA THR A 956 -46.60 -7.63 5.14
C THR A 956 -45.72 -6.72 4.30
N GLY A 957 -45.08 -7.26 3.26
CA GLY A 957 -44.36 -6.48 2.25
C GLY A 957 -44.89 -6.74 0.84
N ASN A 958 -44.46 -5.97 -0.15
CA ASN A 958 -44.74 -6.17 -1.56
C ASN A 958 -43.49 -5.95 -2.44
N ALA A 959 -43.64 -5.68 -3.74
CA ALA A 959 -42.52 -5.44 -4.67
C ALA A 959 -42.45 -3.97 -5.13
N THR A 960 -43.04 -3.05 -4.35
CA THR A 960 -43.21 -1.64 -4.68
C THR A 960 -42.33 -0.79 -3.77
N PRO A 961 -41.15 -0.31 -4.23
CA PRO A 961 -40.16 0.31 -3.33
C PRO A 961 -40.56 1.69 -2.77
N TYR A 962 -41.71 2.24 -3.18
CA TYR A 962 -42.11 3.62 -2.93
C TYR A 962 -43.44 3.78 -2.17
N ASP A 963 -44.08 2.68 -1.74
CA ASP A 963 -45.34 2.72 -0.99
C ASP A 963 -45.15 2.38 0.51
N ASN A 964 -46.19 2.46 1.34
CA ASN A 964 -46.09 2.14 2.78
C ASN A 964 -46.54 0.73 3.20
N THR A 965 -46.65 -0.20 2.27
CA THR A 965 -47.01 -1.60 2.53
C THR A 965 -45.76 -2.46 2.66
N ARG A 966 -45.04 -2.33 3.77
CA ARG A 966 -43.73 -2.97 4.00
C ARG A 966 -43.63 -3.75 5.30
N ARG A 967 -42.63 -4.63 5.38
CA ARG A 967 -42.22 -5.29 6.63
C ARG A 967 -41.56 -4.25 7.55
N SER A 968 -41.84 -4.32 8.84
CA SER A 968 -41.19 -3.42 9.82
C SER A 968 -39.71 -3.78 10.01
N ASN A 969 -38.85 -2.78 10.11
CA ASN A 969 -37.43 -2.93 10.41
C ASN A 969 -37.18 -2.80 11.92
N GLN A 970 -37.48 -3.88 12.64
CA GLN A 970 -37.39 -3.91 14.10
C GLN A 970 -35.98 -3.66 14.62
N ARG A 971 -35.90 -3.09 15.82
CA ARG A 971 -34.65 -2.94 16.57
C ARG A 971 -33.98 -4.30 16.81
N LEU A 972 -32.65 -4.38 16.73
CA LEU A 972 -31.93 -5.62 17.00
C LEU A 972 -32.02 -5.97 18.49
N THR A 973 -32.35 -7.22 18.79
CA THR A 973 -32.55 -7.71 20.17
C THR A 973 -31.47 -8.70 20.61
N THR A 974 -30.63 -9.18 19.70
CA THR A 974 -29.51 -10.08 19.96
C THR A 974 -28.31 -9.69 19.11
N THR A 975 -27.10 -10.03 19.57
CA THR A 975 -25.84 -9.78 18.84
C THR A 975 -25.72 -10.55 17.52
N ASP A 976 -26.48 -11.63 17.34
CA ASP A 976 -26.49 -12.43 16.11
C ASP A 976 -27.46 -11.90 15.04
N ALA A 977 -28.39 -11.02 15.43
CA ALA A 977 -29.35 -10.43 14.50
C ALA A 977 -28.62 -9.49 13.52
N LYS A 978 -29.02 -9.53 12.25
CA LYS A 978 -28.44 -8.71 11.18
C LYS A 978 -29.37 -7.58 10.80
N LEU A 979 -28.80 -6.44 10.42
CA LEU A 979 -29.55 -5.35 9.83
C LEU A 979 -30.17 -5.79 8.52
N ASN A 980 -31.40 -5.33 8.26
CA ASN A 980 -32.03 -5.49 6.96
C ASN A 980 -31.48 -4.41 6.02
N TRP A 981 -31.14 -4.80 4.80
CA TRP A 981 -30.64 -3.89 3.76
C TRP A 981 -31.60 -3.88 2.58
N ILE A 982 -31.62 -2.76 1.85
CA ILE A 982 -32.34 -2.70 0.58
C ILE A 982 -31.64 -3.58 -0.46
N PRO A 983 -32.40 -4.23 -1.36
CA PRO A 983 -31.84 -4.85 -2.55
C PRO A 983 -31.09 -3.82 -3.43
N ASP A 984 -30.10 -4.30 -4.19
CA ASP A 984 -29.31 -3.42 -5.07
C ASP A 984 -30.08 -3.01 -6.32
N ASP A 985 -30.83 -3.95 -6.89
CA ASP A 985 -31.69 -3.75 -8.05
C ASP A 985 -33.17 -3.81 -7.69
N TYR A 986 -33.99 -3.04 -8.38
CA TYR A 986 -35.42 -2.93 -8.07
C TYR A 986 -36.16 -4.25 -8.24
N GLU A 987 -35.70 -5.14 -9.10
CA GLU A 987 -36.41 -6.40 -9.39
C GLU A 987 -36.09 -7.51 -8.40
N GLN A 988 -35.12 -7.26 -7.52
CA GLN A 988 -34.87 -8.07 -6.32
C GLN A 988 -35.79 -7.67 -5.15
N TRP A 989 -36.59 -6.60 -5.29
CA TRP A 989 -37.62 -6.27 -4.32
C TRP A 989 -38.77 -7.26 -4.40
N THR A 990 -39.04 -7.88 -3.25
CA THR A 990 -40.09 -8.88 -3.07
C THR A 990 -40.78 -8.64 -1.74
N SER A 991 -41.93 -9.27 -1.53
CA SER A 991 -42.64 -9.19 -0.25
C SER A 991 -41.82 -9.64 0.97
N THR A 992 -40.72 -10.37 0.74
CA THR A 992 -39.79 -10.81 1.79
C THR A 992 -38.60 -9.88 2.01
N THR A 993 -38.25 -9.04 1.04
CA THR A 993 -37.10 -8.11 1.08
C THR A 993 -37.52 -6.65 1.20
N ASP A 994 -38.82 -6.37 1.17
CA ASP A 994 -39.40 -5.04 1.28
C ASP A 994 -39.53 -4.58 2.74
N TYR A 995 -38.46 -3.95 3.22
CA TYR A 995 -38.36 -3.33 4.54
C TYR A 995 -38.39 -1.79 4.48
N PHE A 996 -38.27 -1.17 3.31
CA PHE A 996 -37.89 0.25 3.21
C PHE A 996 -38.74 1.09 2.24
N THR A 997 -38.96 2.31 2.67
CA THR A 997 -39.45 3.53 2.00
C THR A 997 -38.55 4.31 1.10
N LEU A 998 -38.47 4.11 -0.22
CA LEU A 998 -37.83 5.13 -1.06
C LEU A 998 -38.53 6.49 -0.93
N VAL A 999 -37.78 7.50 -0.48
CA VAL A 999 -38.26 8.87 -0.33
C VAL A 999 -38.54 9.48 -1.70
N GLN A 1000 -39.77 9.96 -1.87
CA GLN A 1000 -40.16 10.84 -2.97
C GLN A 1000 -40.12 12.28 -2.45
N TRP A 1001 -39.18 13.09 -2.93
CA TRP A 1001 -38.95 14.46 -2.46
C TRP A 1001 -40.10 15.40 -2.85
N ASP A 1002 -40.54 16.24 -1.91
CA ASP A 1002 -41.57 17.25 -2.18
C ASP A 1002 -40.95 18.53 -2.76
N GLY A 1003 -39.66 18.76 -2.51
CA GLY A 1003 -38.90 19.85 -3.08
C GLY A 1003 -37.39 19.63 -2.99
N VAL A 1004 -36.67 20.12 -4.00
CA VAL A 1004 -35.20 20.08 -4.10
C VAL A 1004 -34.68 21.50 -4.34
N ASN A 1005 -33.64 21.89 -3.63
CA ASN A 1005 -32.96 23.16 -3.79
C ASN A 1005 -32.05 23.09 -5.03
N THR A 1006 -32.28 23.96 -6.01
CA THR A 1006 -31.52 23.99 -7.26
C THR A 1006 -30.14 24.64 -7.10
N VAL A 1007 -29.84 25.21 -5.94
CA VAL A 1007 -28.52 25.77 -5.62
C VAL A 1007 -27.68 24.69 -4.95
N GLY A 1008 -26.69 24.14 -5.67
CA GLY A 1008 -25.75 23.14 -5.14
C GLY A 1008 -26.16 21.67 -5.36
N ALA A 1009 -27.40 21.42 -5.77
CA ALA A 1009 -27.87 20.09 -6.16
C ALA A 1009 -28.91 20.16 -7.29
N THR A 1010 -29.23 19.01 -7.88
CA THR A 1010 -30.26 18.85 -8.90
C THR A 1010 -31.12 17.64 -8.58
N GLY A 1011 -32.44 17.81 -8.64
CA GLY A 1011 -33.38 16.71 -8.48
C GLY A 1011 -33.47 15.88 -9.77
N MET A 1012 -33.47 14.56 -9.65
CA MET A 1012 -33.65 13.65 -10.79
C MET A 1012 -34.85 12.73 -10.58
N ASN A 1013 -35.62 12.57 -11.65
CA ASN A 1013 -36.76 11.66 -11.68
C ASN A 1013 -36.33 10.27 -12.14
N GLU A 1014 -36.99 9.24 -11.63
CA GLU A 1014 -36.87 7.87 -12.14
C GLU A 1014 -38.25 7.18 -12.20
N ARG A 1015 -38.36 6.19 -13.09
CA ARG A 1015 -39.53 5.31 -13.23
C ARG A 1015 -39.24 3.98 -12.55
N LEU A 1016 -40.14 3.56 -11.67
CA LEU A 1016 -39.95 2.40 -10.78
C LEU A 1016 -40.92 1.28 -11.13
N GLY A 1017 -40.79 0.73 -12.34
CA GLY A 1017 -41.63 -0.35 -12.85
C GLY A 1017 -43.00 0.09 -13.41
N ASP A 1018 -43.31 1.38 -13.39
CA ASP A 1018 -44.49 1.97 -14.02
C ASP A 1018 -44.11 3.16 -14.94
N SER A 1019 -45.11 3.91 -15.40
CA SER A 1019 -44.90 5.07 -16.28
C SER A 1019 -44.82 6.41 -15.54
N THR A 1020 -44.75 6.40 -14.21
CA THR A 1020 -44.80 7.61 -13.38
C THR A 1020 -43.39 8.04 -13.02
N ASP A 1021 -43.02 9.26 -13.43
CA ASP A 1021 -41.76 9.88 -13.04
C ASP A 1021 -41.83 10.32 -11.57
N ARG A 1022 -40.89 9.84 -10.75
CA ARG A 1022 -40.82 10.16 -9.31
C ARG A 1022 -39.51 10.83 -8.97
N LEU A 1023 -39.58 11.94 -8.25
CA LEU A 1023 -38.42 12.69 -7.79
C LEU A 1023 -37.80 12.02 -6.56
N THR A 1024 -36.86 11.10 -6.77
CA THR A 1024 -36.29 10.25 -5.70
C THR A 1024 -34.79 10.47 -5.49
N ILE A 1025 -34.09 11.03 -6.48
CA ILE A 1025 -32.64 11.17 -6.46
C ILE A 1025 -32.27 12.65 -6.32
N VAL A 1026 -31.30 12.93 -5.45
CA VAL A 1026 -30.59 14.21 -5.42
C VAL A 1026 -29.20 14.01 -5.98
N ARG A 1027 -28.92 14.67 -7.11
CA ARG A 1027 -27.59 14.69 -7.72
C ARG A 1027 -26.81 15.90 -7.25
N SER A 1028 -25.55 15.72 -6.85
CA SER A 1028 -24.65 16.84 -6.52
C SER A 1028 -23.25 16.62 -7.09
N THR A 1029 -22.62 17.71 -7.52
CA THR A 1029 -21.20 17.75 -7.92
C THR A 1029 -20.30 18.26 -6.79
N ASN A 1030 -20.85 18.46 -5.60
CA ASN A 1030 -20.13 18.92 -4.42
C ASN A 1030 -19.60 17.72 -3.63
N LEU A 1031 -18.57 17.94 -2.80
CA LEU A 1031 -18.00 16.93 -1.89
C LEU A 1031 -17.67 15.60 -2.59
N LEU A 1032 -17.11 15.67 -3.81
CA LEU A 1032 -16.66 14.49 -4.55
C LEU A 1032 -15.37 13.95 -3.94
N SER A 1033 -15.22 12.63 -3.85
CA SER A 1033 -13.98 12.01 -3.39
C SER A 1033 -12.81 12.35 -4.33
N PRO A 1034 -11.55 12.33 -3.86
CA PRO A 1034 -10.39 12.67 -4.67
C PRO A 1034 -10.26 11.80 -5.92
N ALA A 1035 -9.61 12.33 -6.97
CA ALA A 1035 -9.27 11.53 -8.14
C ALA A 1035 -8.19 10.49 -7.78
N TYR A 1036 -8.29 9.32 -8.40
CA TYR A 1036 -7.29 8.26 -8.25
C TYR A 1036 -6.10 8.53 -9.17
N ASP A 1037 -4.90 8.53 -8.60
CA ASP A 1037 -3.64 8.55 -9.35
C ASP A 1037 -2.93 7.21 -9.14
N ALA A 1038 -2.91 6.38 -10.17
CA ALA A 1038 -2.23 5.09 -10.13
C ALA A 1038 -0.71 5.21 -9.92
N ALA A 1039 -0.10 6.36 -10.27
CA ALA A 1039 1.32 6.62 -10.06
C ALA A 1039 1.63 7.14 -8.64
N ASN A 1040 0.65 7.75 -7.96
CA ASN A 1040 0.75 8.23 -6.57
C ASN A 1040 -0.54 7.94 -5.80
N PRO A 1041 -0.81 6.68 -5.42
CA PRO A 1041 -2.02 6.34 -4.71
C PRO A 1041 -2.05 7.05 -3.35
N VAL A 1042 -2.98 7.99 -3.17
CA VAL A 1042 -3.22 8.66 -1.88
C VAL A 1042 -3.86 7.64 -0.94
N PHE A 1043 -3.18 7.28 0.15
CA PHE A 1043 -3.58 6.15 1.00
C PHE A 1043 -4.84 6.37 1.87
N SER A 1044 -5.51 7.52 1.80
CA SER A 1044 -6.75 7.75 2.54
C SER A 1044 -7.57 8.94 2.01
N PRO A 1045 -8.84 8.75 1.62
CA PRO A 1045 -9.77 9.85 1.44
C PRO A 1045 -10.15 10.40 2.83
N SER A 1046 -10.16 11.72 2.98
CA SER A 1046 -10.47 12.42 4.24
C SER A 1046 -11.97 12.42 4.56
N GLU A 1047 -12.63 11.26 4.46
CA GLU A 1047 -14.08 11.13 4.58
C GLU A 1047 -14.47 10.75 6.01
N GLY A 1048 -15.39 11.50 6.59
CA GLY A 1048 -15.95 11.29 7.92
C GLY A 1048 -17.44 10.99 7.85
N ILE A 1049 -17.87 10.05 8.70
CA ILE A 1049 -19.28 9.76 8.97
C ILE A 1049 -19.51 10.09 10.45
N SER A 1050 -20.60 10.76 10.78
CA SER A 1050 -20.91 11.09 12.17
C SER A 1050 -22.39 10.94 12.47
N ILE A 1051 -22.71 10.68 13.73
CA ILE A 1051 -24.02 11.01 14.28
C ILE A 1051 -24.05 12.53 14.52
N VAL A 1052 -25.21 13.15 14.30
CA VAL A 1052 -25.39 14.59 14.48
C VAL A 1052 -26.76 14.92 15.05
N THR A 1053 -26.78 15.81 16.05
CA THR A 1053 -28.00 16.46 16.55
C THR A 1053 -27.82 17.97 16.63
N SER A 1054 -28.93 18.69 16.61
CA SER A 1054 -28.95 20.15 16.75
C SER A 1054 -30.25 20.59 17.43
N GLY A 1055 -30.34 21.86 17.79
CA GLY A 1055 -31.55 22.44 18.37
C GLY A 1055 -31.72 22.18 19.88
N PRO A 1056 -32.80 22.72 20.48
CA PRO A 1056 -33.01 22.76 21.93
C PRO A 1056 -33.26 21.41 22.60
N SER A 1057 -33.60 20.39 21.82
CA SER A 1057 -33.90 19.02 22.26
C SER A 1057 -32.91 18.00 21.70
N GLY A 1058 -31.80 18.47 21.13
CA GLY A 1058 -30.80 17.61 20.49
C GLY A 1058 -30.08 16.66 21.46
N ASP A 1059 -30.08 16.98 22.76
CA ASP A 1059 -29.57 16.20 23.89
C ASP A 1059 -30.63 15.33 24.57
N ASN A 1060 -31.77 15.10 23.90
CA ASN A 1060 -32.78 14.14 24.34
C ASN A 1060 -32.87 12.94 23.39
N LEU A 1061 -32.05 12.88 22.35
CA LEU A 1061 -32.17 11.89 21.29
C LEU A 1061 -31.30 10.66 21.57
N TYR A 1062 -31.81 9.51 21.14
CA TYR A 1062 -31.11 8.24 21.18
C TYR A 1062 -30.87 7.72 19.77
N PHE A 1063 -29.74 7.05 19.56
CA PHE A 1063 -29.42 6.36 18.31
C PHE A 1063 -29.12 4.89 18.58
N ASP A 1064 -29.55 4.02 17.67
CA ASP A 1064 -29.19 2.61 17.72
C ASP A 1064 -29.12 1.97 16.32
N ASP A 1065 -28.61 0.74 16.26
CA ASP A 1065 -28.54 -0.09 15.05
C ASP A 1065 -27.88 0.64 13.89
N PHE A 1066 -26.72 1.26 14.17
CA PHE A 1066 -25.90 1.90 13.14
C PHE A 1066 -25.33 0.83 12.22
N GLY A 1067 -25.45 1.03 10.91
CA GLY A 1067 -24.92 0.11 9.90
C GLY A 1067 -24.19 0.85 8.79
N LEU A 1068 -23.11 0.26 8.30
CA LEU A 1068 -22.38 0.69 7.12
C LEU A 1068 -22.12 -0.50 6.20
N GLN A 1069 -22.32 -0.31 4.90
CA GLN A 1069 -22.16 -1.30 3.85
C GLN A 1069 -21.44 -0.66 2.67
N LEU A 1070 -20.42 -1.33 2.12
CA LEU A 1070 -19.77 -0.91 0.87
C LEU A 1070 -19.15 -2.09 0.12
N ASP A 1071 -18.80 -1.88 -1.14
CA ASP A 1071 -18.10 -2.87 -1.94
C ASP A 1071 -16.59 -2.77 -1.75
N LEU A 1072 -15.94 -3.89 -1.44
CA LEU A 1072 -14.48 -4.01 -1.42
C LEU A 1072 -14.04 -5.12 -2.37
N ARG A 1073 -12.87 -4.99 -3.01
CA ARG A 1073 -12.26 -6.06 -3.82
C ARG A 1073 -11.59 -7.08 -2.91
N GLY A 1074 -12.07 -8.32 -2.95
CA GLY A 1074 -11.53 -9.43 -2.17
C GLY A 1074 -11.30 -10.66 -3.03
N GLY A 1075 -10.26 -11.42 -2.71
CA GLY A 1075 -9.82 -12.51 -3.59
C GLY A 1075 -8.81 -13.42 -2.93
N LYS A 1076 -8.65 -14.62 -3.48
CA LYS A 1076 -7.57 -15.51 -3.09
C LYS A 1076 -6.26 -15.03 -3.71
N GLY A 1077 -5.22 -14.89 -2.90
CA GLY A 1077 -3.89 -14.48 -3.35
C GLY A 1077 -2.77 -15.19 -2.59
N PHE A 1078 -1.53 -14.86 -2.95
CA PHE A 1078 -0.33 -15.43 -2.32
C PHE A 1078 -0.13 -14.84 -0.93
N LEU A 1079 -0.28 -15.68 0.09
CA LEU A 1079 0.06 -15.33 1.46
C LEU A 1079 1.60 -15.28 1.63
N PRO A 1080 2.11 -14.69 2.73
CA PRO A 1080 3.55 -14.54 2.95
C PRO A 1080 4.30 -15.86 2.76
N PRO A 1081 5.29 -15.90 1.86
CA PRO A 1081 6.00 -17.13 1.54
C PRO A 1081 7.14 -17.40 2.53
N ILE A 1082 7.65 -18.64 2.50
CA ILE A 1082 9.01 -18.94 2.99
C ILE A 1082 9.90 -19.18 1.77
N GLN A 1083 10.93 -18.37 1.63
CA GLN A 1083 11.92 -18.38 0.56
C GLN A 1083 13.04 -19.42 0.83
N GLN A 1084 13.50 -20.11 -0.21
CA GLN A 1084 14.61 -21.08 -0.19
C GLN A 1084 15.60 -20.83 -1.31
#